data_AF-A0A8E6B431-F1
#
_entry.id   AF-A0A8E6B431-F1
#
_cell.length_a   1.000
_cell.length_b   1.000
_cell.length_c   1.000
_cell.angle_alpha   90.00
_cell.angle_beta   90.00
_cell.angle_gamma   90.00
#
_symmetry.space_group_name_H-M   'P 1'
#
loop_
_entity.id
_entity.type
_entity.pdbx_description
1 polymer ?
#
loop_
_entity_poly.entity_id
_entity_poly.type
_entity_poly.pdbx_seq_one_letter_code
_entity_poly.pdbx_strand_id
1 'polypeptide(L)'
;MKHRIPLLSLLSLLGICMSLSAADPQREALWAAVRSNKLKEIQAALDKGVDVNAVNEYGVSALWIAAGKGNQEVIELLVKRGADVNSRDLIWYQTPLSSAVSGRHLKAAEFLIKSGAKDTDAAFRTASVFGNLKMLEAILALTKPSQETLDACLFSASTGTDKELKEILTKAGAKPLPAASEADRKAFEKLAGTYESEAGFKISFAAKEAGLTASNGYLKPIGNNTFQPLGVPTSSYTFELKDGEVTKVTMRNFTAAYDLYRFKAPTVKATPAPAVGSAKVSTALNWPSFRGPSGTGLADTQSPPITWDVKKGENVRWKTPIPGLGHSCPVVWGNRVFVTTAVSSGQTDPKIRVGNYGDVASVNDVSKHTWQVLCLDRDSGEILWTRTAYEGVPKIKRHLKGSQANCTPAVDGNHIVACFGSEGLYCYNFEGKLLWKRDLSTLDSSFSLDQEYEWGFANSPVIHDNLCILQCDLSHDSFIAGFSLEDGSKVWSTPRDEIPSWSSPVIWKNSQRTEIVTNASQFARAYDPKTGAELWRLAKKSEATIPAPVVGKDVVYISSGNRPIQPIIAIKAGAAGDISLKDKEETNASIIWSKMRGGPYMPTPILYKDYFYTCSNSGVLACYEAATGKEMYKERMGGISYTASPVAADGRLYFCSEQGEIRVVKAGKEFELLAVNPLDDFVMATPAISNGALIVRSQHFLWSLGGK
;
A
#
# COMPACT_ATOMS: atom_id res chain seq x y z
N MET A 1 43.51 6.42 -40.05
CA MET A 1 44.55 6.02 -39.08
C MET A 1 43.95 5.05 -38.08
N LYS A 2 44.64 3.95 -37.86
CA LYS A 2 44.27 2.85 -36.98
C LYS A 2 44.38 3.30 -35.51
N HIS A 3 43.32 3.17 -34.73
CA HIS A 3 43.47 2.82 -33.31
C HIS A 3 42.46 1.73 -32.94
N ARG A 4 43.05 0.55 -32.71
CA ARG A 4 42.43 -0.64 -32.13
C ARG A 4 41.98 -0.30 -30.71
N ILE A 5 40.69 -0.45 -30.43
CA ILE A 5 40.17 -0.56 -29.07
C ILE A 5 40.16 -2.07 -28.76
N PRO A 6 40.75 -2.52 -27.64
CA PRO A 6 40.95 -3.93 -27.38
C PRO A 6 39.63 -4.62 -27.05
N LEU A 7 39.44 -5.77 -27.70
CA LEU A 7 38.44 -6.81 -27.45
C LEU A 7 38.62 -7.37 -26.03
N LEU A 8 38.20 -6.62 -25.00
CA LEU A 8 38.14 -7.10 -23.61
C LEU A 8 37.10 -6.36 -22.75
N SER A 9 36.29 -5.48 -23.34
CA SER A 9 35.16 -4.80 -22.69
C SER A 9 33.78 -5.32 -23.12
N LEU A 10 33.72 -6.47 -23.82
CA LEU A 10 32.46 -7.10 -24.27
C LEU A 10 32.14 -8.43 -23.57
N LEU A 11 32.91 -8.83 -22.54
CA LEU A 11 32.79 -10.14 -21.87
C LEU A 11 32.54 -10.07 -20.36
N SER A 12 32.32 -8.89 -19.77
CA SER A 12 31.88 -8.73 -18.37
C SER A 12 30.43 -8.25 -18.21
N LEU A 13 29.66 -8.18 -19.31
CA LEU A 13 28.23 -7.83 -19.31
C LEU A 13 27.29 -8.97 -19.77
N LEU A 14 27.84 -10.17 -19.97
CA LEU A 14 27.11 -11.38 -20.38
C LEU A 14 27.09 -12.47 -19.28
N GLY A 15 27.41 -12.13 -18.04
CA GLY A 15 27.53 -13.06 -16.91
C GLY A 15 26.43 -12.98 -15.85
N ILE A 16 25.34 -12.25 -16.09
CA ILE A 16 24.12 -12.34 -15.26
C ILE A 16 22.91 -12.46 -16.18
N CYS A 17 22.92 -13.50 -17.02
CA CYS A 17 21.71 -14.31 -17.13
C CYS A 17 21.50 -14.94 -15.74
N MET A 18 20.88 -14.20 -14.82
CA MET A 18 20.09 -14.91 -13.82
C MET A 18 18.95 -15.52 -14.62
N SER A 19 19.06 -16.82 -14.84
CA SER A 19 17.89 -17.66 -15.02
C SER A 19 16.80 -17.14 -14.08
N LEU A 20 15.55 -17.11 -14.55
CA LEU A 20 14.46 -17.45 -13.63
C LEU A 20 14.82 -18.84 -13.10
N SER A 21 15.63 -18.90 -12.05
CA SER A 21 15.83 -20.11 -11.31
C SER A 21 14.45 -20.41 -10.75
N ALA A 22 13.88 -21.55 -11.15
CA ALA A 22 12.87 -22.18 -10.31
C ALA A 22 13.36 -22.09 -8.86
N ALA A 23 12.47 -21.72 -7.93
CA ALA A 23 12.82 -21.64 -6.52
C ALA A 23 13.51 -22.95 -6.12
N ASP A 24 14.76 -22.88 -5.65
CA ASP A 24 15.49 -24.07 -5.20
C ASP A 24 14.71 -24.63 -4.00
N PRO A 25 14.05 -25.80 -4.13
CA PRO A 25 13.18 -26.30 -3.08
C PRO A 25 13.93 -26.55 -1.76
N GLN A 26 15.24 -26.81 -1.82
CA GLN A 26 16.06 -27.03 -0.64
C GLN A 26 16.39 -25.73 0.09
N ARG A 27 16.63 -24.65 -0.68
CA ARG A 27 16.78 -23.28 -0.15
C ARG A 27 15.49 -22.79 0.49
N GLU A 28 14.35 -22.96 -0.18
CA GLU A 28 13.04 -22.57 0.36
C GLU A 28 12.71 -23.34 1.64
N ALA A 29 13.04 -24.63 1.70
CA ALA A 29 12.87 -25.43 2.91
C ALA A 29 13.73 -24.92 4.07
N LEU A 30 14.98 -24.53 3.82
CA LEU A 30 15.85 -23.91 4.84
C LEU A 30 15.24 -22.61 5.37
N TRP A 31 14.78 -21.71 4.51
CA TRP A 31 14.18 -20.45 4.97
C TRP A 31 12.83 -20.64 5.66
N ALA A 32 11.99 -21.56 5.19
CA ALA A 32 10.76 -21.92 5.90
C ALA A 32 11.09 -22.41 7.32
N ALA A 33 12.08 -23.29 7.46
CA ALA A 33 12.53 -23.77 8.76
C ALA A 33 13.10 -22.63 9.64
N VAL A 34 13.87 -21.70 9.08
CA VAL A 34 14.39 -20.51 9.79
C VAL A 34 13.25 -19.58 10.22
N ARG A 35 12.29 -19.29 9.33
CA ARG A 35 11.11 -18.47 9.63
C ARG A 35 10.28 -19.06 10.76
N SER A 36 10.14 -20.38 10.80
CA SER A 36 9.40 -21.11 11.84
C SER A 36 10.24 -21.50 13.06
N ASN A 37 11.49 -21.01 13.17
CA ASN A 37 12.43 -21.31 14.25
C ASN A 37 12.65 -22.82 14.53
N LYS A 38 12.67 -23.64 13.47
CA LYS A 38 12.77 -25.10 13.58
C LYS A 38 14.23 -25.57 13.54
N LEU A 39 14.95 -25.39 14.64
CA LEU A 39 16.40 -25.65 14.73
C LEU A 39 16.84 -27.01 14.14
N LYS A 40 16.09 -28.09 14.39
CA LYS A 40 16.41 -29.43 13.87
C LYS A 40 16.28 -29.54 12.34
N GLU A 41 15.27 -28.88 11.76
CA GLU A 41 15.07 -28.87 10.30
C GLU A 41 16.14 -28.03 9.61
N ILE A 42 16.50 -26.88 10.22
CA ILE A 42 17.61 -26.02 9.77
C ILE A 42 18.93 -26.82 9.79
N GLN A 43 19.20 -27.50 10.90
CA GLN A 43 20.37 -28.35 11.06
C GLN A 43 20.43 -29.44 9.97
N ALA A 44 19.33 -30.16 9.76
CA ALA A 44 19.25 -31.20 8.74
C ALA A 44 19.42 -30.65 7.31
N ALA A 45 18.90 -29.46 7.00
CA ALA A 45 19.07 -28.82 5.70
C ALA A 45 20.53 -28.43 5.44
N LEU A 46 21.19 -27.82 6.42
CA LEU A 46 22.61 -27.45 6.31
C LEU A 46 23.52 -28.69 6.23
N ASP A 47 23.17 -29.79 6.90
CA ASP A 47 23.89 -31.06 6.80
C ASP A 47 23.76 -31.74 5.43
N LYS A 48 22.69 -31.42 4.69
CA LYS A 48 22.48 -31.85 3.29
C LYS A 48 23.23 -30.97 2.28
N GLY A 49 23.99 -29.98 2.73
CA GLY A 49 24.81 -29.12 1.88
C GLY A 49 24.08 -27.91 1.28
N VAL A 50 22.90 -27.54 1.83
CA VAL A 50 22.25 -26.28 1.45
C VAL A 50 23.18 -25.11 1.78
N ASP A 51 23.39 -24.21 0.81
CA ASP A 51 24.22 -23.02 1.01
C ASP A 51 23.61 -22.11 2.08
N VAL A 52 24.33 -21.93 3.19
CA VAL A 52 23.93 -21.09 4.31
C VAL A 52 23.80 -19.61 3.92
N ASN A 53 24.48 -19.19 2.85
CA ASN A 53 24.51 -17.82 2.33
C ASN A 53 23.58 -17.61 1.14
N ALA A 54 22.77 -18.61 0.78
CA ALA A 54 21.76 -18.44 -0.25
C ALA A 54 20.82 -17.27 0.11
N VAL A 55 20.47 -16.48 -0.91
CA VAL A 55 19.57 -15.32 -0.81
C VAL A 55 18.37 -15.45 -1.75
N ASN A 56 17.25 -14.83 -1.41
CA ASN A 56 16.06 -14.78 -2.28
C ASN A 56 16.22 -13.71 -3.37
N GLU A 57 15.20 -13.52 -4.23
CA GLU A 57 15.19 -12.45 -5.23
C GLU A 57 15.32 -11.04 -4.63
N TYR A 58 15.16 -10.91 -3.32
CA TYR A 58 15.33 -9.67 -2.56
C TYR A 58 16.66 -9.59 -1.81
N GLY A 59 17.60 -10.50 -2.01
CA GLY A 59 18.90 -10.51 -1.30
C GLY A 59 18.82 -10.88 0.18
N VAL A 60 17.67 -11.33 0.68
CA VAL A 60 17.49 -11.70 2.09
C VAL A 60 18.10 -13.07 2.37
N SER A 61 18.98 -13.16 3.37
CA SER A 61 19.62 -14.40 3.81
C SER A 61 18.91 -15.05 5.00
N ALA A 62 19.18 -16.34 5.24
CA ALA A 62 18.70 -17.06 6.43
C ALA A 62 19.09 -16.34 7.73
N LEU A 63 20.33 -15.84 7.81
CA LEU A 63 20.82 -15.12 8.97
C LEU A 63 20.10 -13.79 9.18
N TRP A 64 19.79 -13.08 8.09
CA TRP A 64 19.02 -11.83 8.16
C TRP A 64 17.65 -12.05 8.80
N ILE A 65 16.94 -13.12 8.40
CA ILE A 65 15.62 -13.49 8.96
C ILE A 65 15.76 -13.86 10.44
N ALA A 66 16.69 -14.75 10.78
CA ALA A 66 16.90 -15.20 12.15
C ALA A 66 17.26 -14.03 13.10
N ALA A 67 18.09 -13.10 12.63
CA ALA A 67 18.48 -11.89 13.35
C ALA A 67 17.29 -10.96 13.61
N GLY A 68 16.45 -10.71 12.59
CA GLY A 68 15.25 -9.89 12.70
C GLY A 68 14.18 -10.45 13.62
N LYS A 69 14.18 -11.78 13.86
CA LYS A 69 13.29 -12.47 14.82
C LYS A 69 13.92 -12.69 16.20
N GLY A 70 15.22 -12.45 16.35
CA GLY A 70 15.94 -12.68 17.60
C GLY A 70 16.10 -14.16 17.97
N ASN A 71 16.06 -15.07 17.00
CA ASN A 71 16.17 -16.52 17.21
C ASN A 71 17.62 -16.90 17.53
N GLN A 72 18.02 -16.70 18.79
CA GLN A 72 19.42 -16.79 19.25
C GLN A 72 20.13 -18.08 18.84
N GLU A 73 19.52 -19.25 19.11
CA GLU A 73 20.12 -20.56 18.80
C GLU A 73 20.32 -20.76 17.29
N VAL A 74 19.38 -20.24 16.48
CA VAL A 74 19.47 -20.31 15.02
C VAL A 74 20.56 -19.38 14.50
N ILE A 75 20.65 -18.15 15.04
CA ILE A 75 21.72 -17.21 14.69
C ILE A 75 23.09 -17.83 14.98
N GLU A 76 23.27 -18.40 16.17
CA GLU A 76 24.51 -19.06 16.57
C GLU A 76 24.85 -20.24 15.66
N LEU A 77 23.87 -21.07 15.31
CA LEU A 77 24.04 -22.17 14.36
C LEU A 77 24.46 -21.68 12.97
N LEU A 78 23.75 -20.70 12.41
CA LEU A 78 24.01 -20.19 11.06
C LEU A 78 25.40 -19.55 10.98
N VAL A 79 25.78 -18.74 11.97
CA VAL A 79 27.12 -18.15 12.04
C VAL A 79 28.20 -19.23 12.20
N LYS A 80 27.99 -20.24 13.04
CA LYS A 80 28.89 -21.40 13.16
C LYS A 80 29.05 -22.16 11.84
N ARG A 81 28.03 -22.13 10.97
CA ARG A 81 28.02 -22.75 9.63
C ARG A 81 28.57 -21.85 8.53
N GLY A 82 29.08 -20.67 8.85
CA GLY A 82 29.72 -19.76 7.89
C GLY A 82 28.78 -18.76 7.23
N ALA A 83 27.64 -18.46 7.85
CA ALA A 83 26.77 -17.38 7.40
C ALA A 83 27.48 -16.02 7.42
N ASP A 84 27.34 -15.25 6.34
CA ASP A 84 27.89 -13.90 6.22
C ASP A 84 27.07 -12.91 7.05
N VAL A 85 27.63 -12.54 8.20
CA VAL A 85 27.09 -11.54 9.13
C VAL A 85 26.96 -10.13 8.53
N ASN A 86 27.56 -9.88 7.37
CA ASN A 86 27.54 -8.61 6.66
C ASN A 86 26.77 -8.65 5.33
N SER A 87 26.06 -9.75 5.05
CA SER A 87 25.15 -9.86 3.90
C SER A 87 24.11 -8.73 3.89
N ARG A 88 23.64 -8.32 2.71
CA ARG A 88 22.69 -7.22 2.55
C ARG A 88 21.53 -7.60 1.65
N ASP A 89 20.33 -7.20 2.03
CA ASP A 89 19.16 -7.29 1.17
C ASP A 89 19.17 -6.22 0.06
N LEU A 90 18.38 -6.42 -0.99
CA LEU A 90 18.29 -5.57 -2.17
C LEU A 90 17.20 -4.49 -2.04
N ILE A 91 16.32 -4.58 -1.05
CA ILE A 91 15.19 -3.66 -0.86
C ILE A 91 15.65 -2.44 -0.03
N TRP A 92 16.25 -2.71 1.12
CA TRP A 92 16.61 -1.74 2.15
C TRP A 92 18.11 -1.62 2.36
N TYR A 93 18.89 -2.53 1.76
CA TYR A 93 20.34 -2.58 1.93
C TYR A 93 20.78 -2.80 3.39
N GLN A 94 19.94 -3.51 4.15
CA GLN A 94 20.10 -3.81 5.56
C GLN A 94 20.91 -5.09 5.79
N THR A 95 21.75 -5.07 6.81
CA THR A 95 22.51 -6.22 7.32
C THR A 95 21.72 -7.00 8.37
N PRO A 96 22.08 -8.27 8.68
CA PRO A 96 21.53 -8.99 9.82
C PRO A 96 21.59 -8.19 11.13
N LEU A 97 22.67 -7.45 11.38
CA LEU A 97 22.78 -6.59 12.56
C LEU A 97 21.70 -5.49 12.58
N SER A 98 21.49 -4.80 11.45
CA SER A 98 20.44 -3.78 11.35
C SER A 98 19.03 -4.35 11.50
N SER A 99 18.80 -5.59 11.02
CA SER A 99 17.55 -6.32 11.21
C SER A 99 17.32 -6.64 12.69
N ALA A 100 18.32 -7.17 13.40
CA ALA A 100 18.26 -7.43 14.85
C ALA A 100 17.99 -6.17 15.68
N VAL A 101 18.62 -5.05 15.33
CA VAL A 101 18.41 -3.76 16.02
C VAL A 101 17.01 -3.22 15.78
N SER A 102 16.49 -3.34 14.55
CA SER A 102 15.12 -2.94 14.20
C SER A 102 14.08 -3.79 14.93
N GLY A 103 14.32 -5.11 15.04
CA GLY A 103 13.53 -6.04 15.86
C GLY A 103 13.73 -5.89 17.39
N ARG A 104 14.63 -4.99 17.83
CA ARG A 104 14.96 -4.74 19.24
C ARG A 104 15.55 -5.96 19.97
N HIS A 105 16.21 -6.86 19.26
CA HIS A 105 16.78 -8.10 19.79
C HIS A 105 18.21 -7.89 20.31
N LEU A 106 18.33 -7.49 21.58
CA LEU A 106 19.61 -7.14 22.21
C LEU A 106 20.68 -8.25 22.11
N LYS A 107 20.34 -9.48 22.51
CA LYS A 107 21.28 -10.61 22.50
C LYS A 107 21.78 -10.95 21.09
N ALA A 108 20.88 -10.91 20.11
CA ALA A 108 21.22 -11.12 18.71
C ALA A 108 22.19 -10.05 18.19
N ALA A 109 21.92 -8.77 18.48
CA ALA A 109 22.79 -7.67 18.08
C ALA A 109 24.18 -7.77 18.72
N GLU A 110 24.27 -8.03 20.04
CA GLU A 110 25.55 -8.23 20.72
C GLU A 110 26.35 -9.39 20.13
N PHE A 111 25.68 -10.51 19.85
CA PHE A 111 26.32 -11.68 19.25
C PHE A 111 26.85 -11.36 17.85
N LEU A 112 26.03 -10.77 16.97
CA LEU A 112 26.43 -10.41 15.61
C LEU A 112 27.61 -9.43 15.58
N ILE A 113 27.65 -8.47 16.50
CA ILE A 113 28.80 -7.56 16.68
C ILE A 113 30.05 -8.35 17.05
N LYS A 114 29.97 -9.24 18.05
CA LYS A 114 31.09 -10.12 18.45
C LYS A 114 31.53 -11.06 17.33
N SER A 115 30.62 -11.44 16.44
CA SER A 115 30.88 -12.26 15.26
C SER A 115 31.40 -11.48 14.04
N GLY A 116 31.67 -10.16 14.16
CA GLY A 116 32.32 -9.38 13.11
C GLY A 116 31.38 -8.59 12.19
N ALA A 117 30.15 -8.30 12.63
CA ALA A 117 29.29 -7.35 11.92
C ALA A 117 29.92 -5.94 11.90
N LYS A 118 30.00 -5.33 10.71
CA LYS A 118 30.72 -4.07 10.46
C LYS A 118 29.82 -2.84 10.43
N ASP A 119 28.52 -3.01 10.27
CA ASP A 119 27.56 -1.92 10.10
C ASP A 119 27.08 -1.32 11.44
N THR A 120 28.01 -1.18 12.38
CA THR A 120 27.76 -0.80 13.78
C THR A 120 27.32 0.65 13.92
N ASP A 121 27.81 1.52 13.04
CA ASP A 121 27.39 2.92 12.95
C ASP A 121 25.92 3.07 12.53
N ALA A 122 25.47 2.31 11.53
CA ALA A 122 24.07 2.31 11.12
C ALA A 122 23.16 1.70 12.19
N ALA A 123 23.61 0.63 12.83
CA ALA A 123 22.95 0.03 14.00
C ALA A 123 22.80 1.05 15.14
N PHE A 124 23.86 1.79 15.46
CA PHE A 124 23.85 2.80 16.52
C PHE A 124 22.86 3.94 16.22
N ARG A 125 22.86 4.46 14.99
CA ARG A 125 21.89 5.49 14.57
C ARG A 125 20.45 4.98 14.68
N THR A 126 20.21 3.75 14.21
CA THR A 126 18.88 3.13 14.26
C THR A 126 18.39 3.00 15.70
N ALA A 127 19.23 2.49 16.60
CA ALA A 127 18.92 2.41 18.04
C ALA A 127 18.64 3.79 18.66
N SER A 128 19.39 4.82 18.25
CA SER A 128 19.20 6.20 18.72
C SER A 128 17.88 6.80 18.27
N VAL A 129 17.51 6.61 17.00
CA VAL A 129 16.23 7.09 16.45
C VAL A 129 15.04 6.46 17.17
N PHE A 130 15.14 5.18 17.53
CA PHE A 130 14.09 4.46 18.25
C PHE A 130 14.12 4.67 19.78
N GLY A 131 15.05 5.47 20.31
CA GLY A 131 15.20 5.69 21.76
C GLY A 131 15.55 4.43 22.54
N ASN A 132 16.20 3.44 21.91
CA ASN A 132 16.52 2.17 22.56
C ASN A 132 17.82 2.28 23.38
N LEU A 133 17.71 2.83 24.59
CA LEU A 133 18.85 3.15 25.44
C LEU A 133 19.73 1.92 25.74
N LYS A 134 19.11 0.78 26.06
CA LYS A 134 19.84 -0.47 26.34
C LYS A 134 20.64 -0.97 25.14
N MET A 135 20.08 -0.84 23.94
CA MET A 135 20.78 -1.21 22.71
C MET A 135 21.96 -0.26 22.44
N LEU A 136 21.79 1.04 22.68
CA LEU A 136 22.88 2.02 22.54
C LEU A 136 24.04 1.70 23.48
N GLU A 137 23.75 1.45 24.75
CA GLU A 137 24.75 1.08 25.76
C GLU A 137 25.49 -0.20 25.37
N ALA A 138 24.78 -1.22 24.88
CA ALA A 138 25.39 -2.45 24.43
C ALA A 138 26.30 -2.25 23.21
N ILE A 139 25.87 -1.45 22.22
CA ILE A 139 26.71 -1.13 21.06
C ILE A 139 27.95 -0.33 21.49
N LEU A 140 27.82 0.61 22.43
CA LEU A 140 28.97 1.38 22.98
C LEU A 140 29.94 0.51 23.78
N ALA A 141 29.44 -0.52 24.48
CA ALA A 141 30.27 -1.44 25.23
C ALA A 141 31.09 -2.37 24.32
N LEU A 142 30.58 -2.67 23.11
CA LEU A 142 31.20 -3.62 22.19
C LEU A 142 31.94 -2.96 21.03
N THR A 143 31.66 -1.69 20.73
CA THR A 143 32.14 -1.00 19.55
C THR A 143 32.46 0.46 19.86
N LYS A 144 33.20 1.12 18.96
CA LYS A 144 33.43 2.55 19.01
C LYS A 144 32.75 3.20 17.80
N PRO A 145 31.50 3.67 17.91
CA PRO A 145 30.85 4.42 16.84
C PRO A 145 31.72 5.59 16.38
N SER A 146 31.65 5.93 15.10
CA SER A 146 32.40 7.08 14.60
C SER A 146 31.94 8.38 15.26
N GLN A 147 32.85 9.36 15.36
CA GLN A 147 32.51 10.68 15.90
C GLN A 147 31.35 11.31 15.12
N GLU A 148 31.34 11.16 13.79
CA GLU A 148 30.24 11.68 12.97
C GLU A 148 28.90 11.05 13.32
N THR A 149 28.87 9.74 13.60
CA THR A 149 27.66 9.04 14.04
C THR A 149 27.20 9.53 15.41
N LEU A 150 28.11 9.71 16.37
CA LEU A 150 27.79 10.26 17.70
C LEU A 150 27.19 11.67 17.60
N ASP A 151 27.83 12.55 16.85
CA ASP A 151 27.41 13.94 16.66
C ASP A 151 26.07 14.02 15.94
N ALA A 152 25.83 13.16 14.94
CA ALA A 152 24.55 13.05 14.22
C ALA A 152 23.40 12.60 15.14
N CYS A 153 23.65 11.60 15.99
CA CYS A 153 22.68 11.15 16.99
C CYS A 153 22.36 12.26 17.98
N LEU A 154 23.35 13.00 18.47
CA LEU A 154 23.14 14.11 19.41
C LEU A 154 22.36 15.26 18.77
N PHE A 155 22.71 15.63 17.54
CA PHE A 155 21.97 16.63 16.78
C PHE A 155 20.50 16.24 16.63
N SER A 156 20.21 14.97 16.28
CA SER A 156 18.85 14.47 16.13
C SER A 156 18.10 14.47 17.48
N ALA A 157 18.74 14.00 18.55
CA ALA A 157 18.18 13.99 19.90
C ALA A 157 17.91 15.39 20.45
N SER A 158 18.71 16.39 20.07
CA SER A 158 18.56 17.79 20.52
C SER A 158 17.19 18.39 20.18
N THR A 159 16.53 17.87 19.14
CA THR A 159 15.19 18.29 18.70
C THR A 159 14.03 17.61 19.45
N GLY A 160 14.31 16.61 20.30
CA GLY A 160 13.33 15.89 21.13
C GLY A 160 13.47 16.13 22.64
N THR A 161 12.55 15.56 23.43
CA THR A 161 12.47 15.69 24.90
C THR A 161 13.25 14.62 25.68
N ASP A 162 14.01 13.77 25.01
CA ASP A 162 14.62 12.58 25.62
C ASP A 162 15.95 12.91 26.32
N LYS A 163 15.88 13.21 27.62
CA LYS A 163 17.01 13.65 28.44
C LYS A 163 18.06 12.54 28.62
N GLU A 164 17.62 11.30 28.82
CA GLU A 164 18.50 10.16 29.07
C GLU A 164 19.33 9.81 27.83
N LEU A 165 18.72 9.85 26.65
CA LEU A 165 19.43 9.68 25.37
C LEU A 165 20.56 10.72 25.20
N LYS A 166 20.28 12.00 25.50
CA LYS A 166 21.28 13.08 25.40
C LYS A 166 22.45 12.85 26.36
N GLU A 167 22.17 12.38 27.58
CA GLU A 167 23.20 12.07 28.56
C GLU A 167 24.10 10.91 28.10
N ILE A 168 23.53 9.83 27.57
CA ILE A 168 24.30 8.69 27.02
C ILE A 168 25.20 9.16 25.88
N LEU A 169 24.66 9.92 24.92
CA LEU A 169 25.42 10.42 23.77
C LEU A 169 26.55 11.37 24.19
N THR A 170 26.28 12.28 25.14
CA THR A 170 27.29 13.21 25.65
C THR A 170 28.39 12.48 26.40
N LYS A 171 28.05 11.49 27.24
CA LYS A 171 29.04 10.62 27.92
C LYS A 171 29.87 9.80 26.93
N ALA A 172 29.27 9.39 25.81
CA ALA A 172 29.98 8.73 24.72
C ALA A 172 30.88 9.66 23.89
N GLY A 173 30.89 10.97 24.18
CA GLY A 173 31.75 11.96 23.53
C GLY A 173 31.14 12.66 22.32
N ALA A 174 29.82 12.57 22.12
CA ALA A 174 29.12 13.34 21.09
C ALA A 174 29.25 14.84 21.33
N LYS A 175 29.44 15.60 20.25
CA LYS A 175 29.62 17.05 20.27
C LYS A 175 28.44 17.74 19.58
N PRO A 176 27.96 18.88 20.12
CA PRO A 176 26.99 19.69 19.39
C PRO A 176 27.60 20.22 18.10
N LEU A 177 26.79 20.34 17.05
CA LEU A 177 27.25 20.93 15.80
C LEU A 177 27.47 22.44 15.97
N PRO A 178 28.57 22.99 15.42
CA PRO A 178 28.82 24.42 15.46
C PRO A 178 27.77 25.16 14.61
N ALA A 179 27.56 26.43 14.95
CA ALA A 179 26.72 27.31 14.15
C ALA A 179 27.35 27.56 12.77
N ALA A 180 26.55 27.51 11.70
CA ALA A 180 27.00 27.89 10.37
C ALA A 180 27.30 29.39 10.29
N SER A 181 28.27 29.79 9.47
CA SER A 181 28.58 31.21 9.24
C SER A 181 27.41 31.94 8.59
N GLU A 182 27.32 33.26 8.74
CA GLU A 182 26.25 34.04 8.12
C GLU A 182 26.24 33.91 6.59
N ALA A 183 27.43 33.83 5.98
CA ALA A 183 27.58 33.63 4.53
C ALA A 183 27.04 32.26 4.08
N ASP A 184 27.36 31.19 4.83
CA ASP A 184 26.86 29.85 4.54
C ASP A 184 25.35 29.76 4.71
N ARG A 185 24.79 30.39 5.75
CA ARG A 185 23.33 30.43 5.96
C ARG A 185 22.62 31.07 4.76
N LYS A 186 23.10 32.22 4.27
CA LYS A 186 22.54 32.87 3.07
C LYS A 186 22.68 32.00 1.81
N ALA A 187 23.76 31.23 1.68
CA ALA A 187 23.90 30.28 0.59
C ALA A 187 22.91 29.11 0.71
N PHE A 188 22.73 28.56 1.91
CA PHE A 188 21.82 27.46 2.18
C PHE A 188 20.34 27.85 2.04
N GLU A 189 19.97 29.10 2.32
CA GLU A 189 18.63 29.63 2.06
C GLU A 189 18.22 29.50 0.60
N LYS A 190 19.16 29.67 -0.35
CA LYS A 190 18.90 29.49 -1.79
C LYS A 190 18.62 28.03 -2.16
N LEU A 191 19.20 27.10 -1.40
CA LEU A 191 19.03 25.67 -1.59
C LEU A 191 17.78 25.13 -0.90
N ALA A 192 17.30 25.83 0.13
CA ALA A 192 16.12 25.45 0.89
C ALA A 192 14.88 25.36 -0.01
N GLY A 193 13.97 24.46 0.35
CA GLY A 193 12.78 24.18 -0.44
C GLY A 193 12.44 22.69 -0.43
N THR A 194 11.27 22.38 -0.97
CA THR A 194 10.85 20.99 -1.18
C THR A 194 11.14 20.61 -2.62
N TYR A 195 11.74 19.44 -2.81
CA TYR A 195 12.08 18.88 -4.11
C TYR A 195 11.50 17.48 -4.20
N GLU A 196 11.21 17.06 -5.42
CA GLU A 196 10.45 15.85 -5.69
C GLU A 196 10.99 15.09 -6.88
N SER A 197 11.11 13.76 -6.74
CA SER A 197 11.51 12.87 -7.84
C SER A 197 10.34 12.53 -8.75
N GLU A 198 10.64 12.01 -9.95
CA GLU A 198 9.62 11.47 -10.87
C GLU A 198 8.79 10.32 -10.27
N ALA A 199 9.38 9.57 -9.33
CA ALA A 199 8.71 8.52 -8.58
C ALA A 199 7.82 9.08 -7.45
N GLY A 200 7.85 10.39 -7.24
CA GLY A 200 7.01 11.10 -6.29
C GLY A 200 7.48 11.09 -4.85
N PHE A 201 8.76 10.81 -4.65
CA PHE A 201 9.42 10.95 -3.35
C PHE A 201 9.84 12.41 -3.15
N LYS A 202 9.50 12.99 -1.99
CA LYS A 202 9.83 14.38 -1.65
C LYS A 202 10.93 14.46 -0.60
N ILE A 203 11.80 15.45 -0.74
CA ILE A 203 12.72 15.88 0.32
C ILE A 203 12.57 17.39 0.49
N SER A 204 12.42 17.81 1.74
CA SER A 204 12.49 19.21 2.12
C SER A 204 13.87 19.51 2.70
N PHE A 205 14.51 20.54 2.18
CA PHE A 205 15.73 21.10 2.73
C PHE A 205 15.42 22.42 3.43
N ALA A 206 16.02 22.63 4.59
CA ALA A 206 15.88 23.85 5.38
C ALA A 206 17.24 24.35 5.84
N ALA A 207 17.48 25.65 5.68
CA ALA A 207 18.59 26.33 6.33
C ALA A 207 18.24 26.57 7.81
N LYS A 208 19.03 26.00 8.71
CA LYS A 208 18.93 26.22 10.16
C LYS A 208 20.20 26.89 10.67
N GLU A 209 20.20 27.27 11.94
CA GLU A 209 21.35 27.91 12.60
C GLU A 209 22.65 27.09 12.47
N ALA A 210 22.54 25.76 12.63
CA ALA A 210 23.67 24.83 12.47
C ALA A 210 24.09 24.62 11.01
N GLY A 211 23.23 24.92 10.02
CA GLY A 211 23.48 24.76 8.59
C GLY A 211 22.31 24.11 7.85
N LEU A 212 22.57 23.52 6.68
CA LEU A 212 21.53 22.89 5.85
C LEU A 212 21.06 21.57 6.47
N THR A 213 19.75 21.33 6.47
CA THR A 213 19.14 20.12 7.02
C THR A 213 18.12 19.54 6.05
N ALA A 214 17.90 18.22 6.14
CA ALA A 214 16.82 17.51 5.49
C ALA A 214 16.11 16.57 6.49
N SER A 215 15.12 15.81 6.04
CA SER A 215 14.37 14.86 6.89
C SER A 215 15.24 13.79 7.55
N ASN A 216 16.42 13.50 7.00
CA ASN A 216 17.40 12.54 7.53
C ASN A 216 18.52 13.20 8.38
N GLY A 217 18.37 14.48 8.73
CA GLY A 217 19.25 15.16 9.67
C GLY A 217 20.07 16.29 9.05
N TYR A 218 21.21 16.59 9.70
CA TYR A 218 22.14 17.63 9.26
C TYR A 218 22.88 17.21 7.99
N LEU A 219 23.08 18.16 7.07
CA LEU A 219 23.80 17.96 5.82
C LEU A 219 25.15 18.67 5.85
N LYS A 220 26.23 17.89 5.98
CA LYS A 220 27.59 18.44 5.96
C LYS A 220 28.01 18.75 4.51
N PRO A 221 28.59 19.92 4.23
CA PRO A 221 29.18 20.21 2.93
C PRO A 221 30.36 19.26 2.65
N ILE A 222 30.40 18.66 1.46
CA ILE A 222 31.52 17.81 0.99
C ILE A 222 32.07 18.25 -0.37
N GLY A 223 31.48 19.28 -0.97
CA GLY A 223 31.91 19.86 -2.23
C GLY A 223 30.99 21.01 -2.64
N ASN A 224 31.24 21.62 -3.80
CA ASN A 224 30.40 22.70 -4.31
C ASN A 224 28.97 22.23 -4.48
N ASN A 225 28.05 22.87 -3.75
CA ASN A 225 26.62 22.53 -3.72
C ASN A 225 26.35 21.04 -3.50
N THR A 226 27.29 20.33 -2.86
CA THR A 226 27.19 18.89 -2.62
C THR A 226 27.31 18.65 -1.13
N PHE A 227 26.29 17.98 -0.60
CA PHE A 227 26.15 17.75 0.82
C PHE A 227 25.95 16.27 1.10
N GLN A 228 26.36 15.86 2.28
CA GLN A 228 26.23 14.49 2.76
C GLN A 228 25.47 14.51 4.09
N PRO A 229 24.49 13.62 4.31
CA PRO A 229 23.91 13.48 5.63
C PRO A 229 24.97 13.06 6.63
N LEU A 230 25.02 13.74 7.78
CA LEU A 230 26.02 13.47 8.81
C LEU A 230 25.91 12.03 9.31
N GLY A 231 27.04 11.31 9.35
CA GLY A 231 27.09 9.90 9.73
C GLY A 231 26.61 8.93 8.63
N VAL A 232 26.18 9.38 7.46
CA VAL A 232 25.72 8.51 6.36
C VAL A 232 26.61 8.68 5.13
N PRO A 233 27.80 8.04 5.09
CA PRO A 233 28.79 8.25 4.05
C PRO A 233 28.36 7.77 2.66
N THR A 234 27.30 6.97 2.58
CA THR A 234 26.79 6.35 1.35
C THR A 234 25.74 7.19 0.66
N SER A 235 25.33 8.32 1.25
CA SER A 235 24.34 9.22 0.66
C SER A 235 24.93 10.60 0.37
N SER A 236 24.44 11.24 -0.68
CA SER A 236 24.72 12.65 -0.96
C SER A 236 23.59 13.35 -1.71
N TYR A 237 23.57 14.67 -1.61
CA TYR A 237 22.69 15.58 -2.35
C TYR A 237 23.54 16.60 -3.09
N THR A 238 23.43 16.62 -4.41
CA THR A 238 24.10 17.61 -5.26
C THR A 238 23.05 18.54 -5.87
N PHE A 239 23.17 19.84 -5.63
CA PHE A 239 22.26 20.85 -6.17
C PHE A 239 22.86 21.45 -7.44
N GLU A 240 22.12 21.40 -8.55
CA GLU A 240 22.45 22.06 -9.80
C GLU A 240 21.74 23.42 -9.86
N LEU A 241 22.52 24.50 -9.95
CA LEU A 241 22.00 25.86 -10.00
C LEU A 241 22.15 26.46 -11.41
N LYS A 242 21.13 27.19 -11.85
CA LYS A 242 21.17 28.05 -13.04
C LYS A 242 20.62 29.42 -12.65
N ASP A 243 21.37 30.48 -12.95
CA ASP A 243 21.00 31.86 -12.59
C ASP A 243 20.70 32.07 -11.09
N GLY A 244 21.36 31.28 -10.23
CA GLY A 244 21.18 31.33 -8.78
C GLY A 244 19.99 30.51 -8.23
N GLU A 245 19.19 29.89 -9.09
CA GLU A 245 18.05 29.04 -8.71
C GLU A 245 18.39 27.56 -8.86
N VAL A 246 17.87 26.72 -7.94
CA VAL A 246 18.05 25.27 -8.02
C VAL A 246 17.14 24.71 -9.11
N THR A 247 17.75 24.12 -10.13
CA THR A 247 17.04 23.48 -11.24
C THR A 247 16.83 21.99 -10.99
N LYS A 248 17.75 21.34 -10.29
CA LYS A 248 17.71 19.90 -9.98
C LYS A 248 18.51 19.60 -8.72
N VAL A 249 18.07 18.60 -7.97
CA VAL A 249 18.82 18.00 -6.87
C VAL A 249 19.04 16.54 -7.20
N THR A 250 20.29 16.12 -7.32
CA THR A 250 20.65 14.72 -7.51
C THR A 250 20.91 14.09 -6.15
N MET A 251 20.00 13.22 -5.71
CA MET A 251 20.22 12.38 -4.54
C MET A 251 20.94 11.11 -4.96
N ARG A 252 22.11 10.84 -4.40
CA ARG A 252 22.77 9.54 -4.50
C ARG A 252 22.59 8.78 -3.20
N ASN A 253 22.23 7.51 -3.31
CA ASN A 253 22.22 6.58 -2.19
C ASN A 253 22.84 5.27 -2.64
N PHE A 254 24.01 4.94 -2.10
CA PHE A 254 24.88 3.86 -2.55
C PHE A 254 25.18 3.98 -4.06
N THR A 255 24.70 3.04 -4.86
CA THR A 255 24.89 3.00 -6.32
C THR A 255 23.76 3.69 -7.09
N ALA A 256 22.62 3.97 -6.44
CA ALA A 256 21.46 4.58 -7.07
C ALA A 256 21.55 6.11 -7.08
N ALA A 257 21.05 6.73 -8.15
CA ALA A 257 20.90 8.16 -8.28
C ALA A 257 19.44 8.49 -8.63
N TYR A 258 18.92 9.56 -8.01
CA TYR A 258 17.57 10.05 -8.22
C TYR A 258 17.62 11.54 -8.46
N ASP A 259 16.99 11.99 -9.53
CA ASP A 259 16.83 13.41 -9.81
C ASP A 259 15.54 13.91 -9.15
N LEU A 260 15.64 15.02 -8.44
CA LEU A 260 14.53 15.73 -7.80
C LEU A 260 14.43 17.15 -8.34
N TYR A 261 13.22 17.63 -8.54
CA TYR A 261 12.92 18.96 -9.06
C TYR A 261 12.12 19.76 -8.04
N ARG A 262 12.21 21.09 -8.09
CA ARG A 262 11.51 21.96 -7.13
C ARG A 262 10.01 21.68 -7.15
N PHE A 263 9.48 21.26 -5.99
CA PHE A 263 8.08 20.92 -5.82
C PHE A 263 7.21 22.17 -6.00
N LYS A 264 6.23 22.09 -6.90
CA LYS A 264 5.19 23.10 -7.07
C LYS A 264 3.88 22.51 -6.58
N ALA A 265 3.26 23.17 -5.60
CA ALA A 265 1.93 22.77 -5.17
C ALA A 265 0.95 22.90 -6.36
N PRO A 266 0.03 21.94 -6.54
CA PRO A 266 -0.96 22.03 -7.61
C PRO A 266 -1.81 23.29 -7.41
N THR A 267 -1.95 24.11 -8.45
CA THR A 267 -2.82 25.29 -8.41
C THR A 267 -4.28 24.83 -8.48
N VAL A 268 -5.06 25.11 -7.44
CA VAL A 268 -6.52 24.90 -7.48
C VAL A 268 -7.11 25.97 -8.37
N LYS A 269 -7.77 25.59 -9.46
CA LYS A 269 -8.62 26.52 -10.21
C LYS A 269 -9.94 26.58 -9.45
N ALA A 270 -10.05 27.55 -8.54
CA ALA A 270 -11.24 27.75 -7.73
C ALA A 270 -12.46 27.84 -8.66
N THR A 271 -13.24 26.76 -8.69
CA THR A 271 -14.54 26.78 -9.35
C THR A 271 -15.52 27.30 -8.30
N PRO A 272 -16.28 28.37 -8.57
CA PRO A 272 -17.31 28.83 -7.65
C PRO A 272 -18.19 27.64 -7.26
N ALA A 273 -18.52 27.51 -5.97
CA ALA A 273 -19.52 26.55 -5.54
C ALA A 273 -20.76 26.75 -6.42
N PRO A 274 -21.31 25.69 -7.06
CA PRO A 274 -22.53 25.86 -7.84
C PRO A 274 -23.58 26.52 -6.94
N ALA A 275 -24.27 27.53 -7.48
CA ALA A 275 -25.34 28.21 -6.77
C ALA A 275 -26.32 27.17 -6.21
N VAL A 276 -26.79 27.39 -4.98
CA VAL A 276 -27.78 26.54 -4.30
C VAL A 276 -29.02 26.48 -5.21
N GLY A 277 -29.09 25.41 -5.98
CA GLY A 277 -29.93 25.27 -7.18
C GLY A 277 -29.56 23.95 -7.84
N SER A 278 -29.79 22.87 -7.10
CA SER A 278 -29.43 21.50 -7.43
C SER A 278 -29.95 21.10 -8.81
N ALA A 279 -29.09 20.48 -9.61
CA ALA A 279 -29.59 19.57 -10.63
C ALA A 279 -30.44 18.52 -9.89
N LYS A 280 -31.77 18.55 -10.10
CA LYS A 280 -32.66 17.55 -9.52
C LYS A 280 -32.28 16.19 -10.11
N VAL A 281 -31.72 15.33 -9.27
CA VAL A 281 -31.51 13.92 -9.62
C VAL A 281 -32.88 13.30 -9.82
N SER A 282 -33.17 12.86 -11.05
CA SER A 282 -34.49 12.30 -11.39
C SER A 282 -34.70 10.92 -10.77
N THR A 283 -33.63 10.16 -10.59
CA THR A 283 -33.66 8.82 -10.00
C THR A 283 -32.36 8.54 -9.26
N ALA A 284 -32.48 8.17 -7.99
CA ALA A 284 -31.34 7.78 -7.18
C ALA A 284 -30.75 6.47 -7.71
N LEU A 285 -29.43 6.46 -7.91
CA LEU A 285 -28.69 5.26 -8.31
C LEU A 285 -28.43 4.36 -7.08
N ASN A 286 -28.65 3.06 -7.23
CA ASN A 286 -28.18 2.07 -6.26
C ASN A 286 -26.67 1.88 -6.41
N TRP A 287 -25.98 1.73 -5.29
CA TRP A 287 -24.54 1.47 -5.20
C TRP A 287 -24.32 0.14 -4.48
N PRO A 288 -24.51 -1.00 -5.17
CA PRO A 288 -24.76 -2.30 -4.51
C PRO A 288 -23.53 -2.98 -3.89
N SER A 289 -22.32 -2.59 -4.25
CA SER A 289 -21.09 -3.29 -3.87
C SER A 289 -19.90 -2.33 -3.85
N PHE A 290 -18.70 -2.85 -3.58
CA PHE A 290 -17.46 -2.09 -3.77
C PHE A 290 -17.43 -1.43 -5.15
N ARG A 291 -17.23 -0.11 -5.19
CA ARG A 291 -17.27 0.73 -6.40
C ARG A 291 -18.59 0.68 -7.20
N GLY A 292 -19.71 0.36 -6.55
CA GLY A 292 -21.04 0.61 -7.09
C GLY A 292 -21.41 -0.33 -8.25
N PRO A 293 -22.29 0.11 -9.17
CA PRO A 293 -22.78 -0.74 -10.25
C PRO A 293 -21.65 -1.34 -11.07
N SER A 294 -21.64 -2.67 -11.16
CA SER A 294 -20.60 -3.45 -11.86
C SER A 294 -19.15 -3.17 -11.40
N GLY A 295 -18.95 -2.59 -10.21
CA GLY A 295 -17.62 -2.27 -9.67
C GLY A 295 -16.86 -1.15 -10.41
N THR A 296 -17.57 -0.32 -11.18
CA THR A 296 -16.97 0.67 -12.08
C THR A 296 -16.53 1.97 -11.41
N GLY A 297 -17.13 2.31 -10.27
CA GLY A 297 -16.97 3.58 -9.56
C GLY A 297 -17.70 4.75 -10.21
N LEU A 298 -18.67 4.49 -11.10
CA LEU A 298 -19.36 5.49 -11.92
C LEU A 298 -20.78 5.78 -11.44
N ALA A 299 -21.16 7.06 -11.47
CA ALA A 299 -22.50 7.54 -11.12
C ALA A 299 -22.86 8.86 -11.83
N ASP A 300 -22.69 8.90 -13.16
CA ASP A 300 -23.20 10.02 -13.94
C ASP A 300 -24.71 10.23 -13.68
N THR A 301 -25.18 11.47 -13.83
CA THR A 301 -26.52 11.99 -13.51
C THR A 301 -26.85 12.10 -12.02
N GLN A 302 -25.92 11.73 -11.13
CA GLN A 302 -26.16 11.82 -9.69
C GLN A 302 -25.69 13.14 -9.06
N SER A 303 -25.01 14.01 -9.80
CA SER A 303 -24.65 15.39 -9.42
C SER A 303 -24.13 15.60 -8.00
N PRO A 304 -23.11 14.84 -7.55
CA PRO A 304 -22.45 15.09 -6.26
C PRO A 304 -21.79 16.50 -6.23
N PRO A 305 -21.62 17.10 -5.04
CA PRO A 305 -21.05 18.43 -4.90
C PRO A 305 -19.58 18.48 -5.35
N ILE A 306 -19.11 19.69 -5.70
CA ILE A 306 -17.69 19.95 -5.96
C ILE A 306 -16.99 20.40 -4.67
N THR A 307 -17.65 21.27 -3.90
CA THR A 307 -17.11 21.89 -2.69
C THR A 307 -18.04 21.66 -1.50
N TRP A 308 -17.46 21.56 -0.30
CA TRP A 308 -18.18 21.53 0.97
C TRP A 308 -17.27 22.02 2.09
N ASP A 309 -17.88 22.46 3.20
CA ASP A 309 -17.17 22.88 4.42
C ASP A 309 -17.82 22.19 5.62
N VAL A 310 -17.12 21.18 6.17
CA VAL A 310 -17.65 20.39 7.29
C VAL A 310 -17.72 21.16 8.60
N LYS A 311 -16.96 22.25 8.75
CA LYS A 311 -17.00 23.10 9.96
C LYS A 311 -18.18 24.06 9.92
N LYS A 312 -18.52 24.56 8.73
CA LYS A 312 -19.69 25.43 8.52
C LYS A 312 -20.99 24.69 8.23
N GLY A 313 -20.91 23.40 7.90
CA GLY A 313 -22.07 22.59 7.49
C GLY A 313 -22.51 22.86 6.04
N GLU A 314 -21.69 23.51 5.22
CA GLU A 314 -22.01 23.80 3.82
C GLU A 314 -21.91 22.51 3.00
N ASN A 315 -22.98 22.17 2.26
CA ASN A 315 -23.09 20.91 1.50
C ASN A 315 -22.84 19.66 2.36
N VAL A 316 -23.26 19.67 3.63
CA VAL A 316 -23.27 18.50 4.50
C VAL A 316 -24.73 18.17 4.85
N ARG A 317 -25.23 17.02 4.39
CA ARG A 317 -26.59 16.55 4.71
C ARG A 317 -26.68 16.05 6.13
N TRP A 318 -25.74 15.19 6.51
CA TRP A 318 -25.62 14.59 7.83
C TRP A 318 -24.23 13.99 8.06
N LYS A 319 -23.93 13.72 9.34
CA LYS A 319 -22.72 13.08 9.84
C LYS A 319 -23.12 12.14 10.98
N THR A 320 -22.85 10.85 10.84
CA THR A 320 -23.27 9.83 11.81
C THR A 320 -22.05 9.12 12.38
N PRO A 321 -21.86 9.09 13.72
CA PRO A 321 -20.82 8.28 14.35
C PRO A 321 -21.04 6.79 14.09
N ILE A 322 -19.99 6.07 13.70
CA ILE A 322 -20.01 4.61 13.55
C ILE A 322 -19.02 4.03 14.55
N PRO A 323 -19.42 3.05 15.38
CA PRO A 323 -18.56 2.50 16.42
C PRO A 323 -17.43 1.65 15.85
N GLY A 324 -16.34 1.54 16.62
CA GLY A 324 -15.21 0.67 16.31
C GLY A 324 -14.39 1.11 15.10
N LEU A 325 -13.74 0.14 14.44
CA LEU A 325 -12.92 0.35 13.26
C LEU A 325 -13.40 -0.53 12.10
N GLY A 326 -13.62 0.10 10.94
CA GLY A 326 -13.97 -0.60 9.71
C GLY A 326 -13.53 0.19 8.49
N HIS A 327 -13.16 -0.53 7.43
CA HIS A 327 -12.76 0.06 6.14
C HIS A 327 -13.70 -0.31 5.00
N SER A 328 -14.77 -1.04 5.30
CA SER A 328 -15.84 -1.30 4.34
C SER A 328 -16.33 0.00 3.71
N CYS A 329 -16.47 -0.04 2.39
CA CYS A 329 -17.04 1.07 1.66
C CYS A 329 -18.56 1.11 1.89
N PRO A 330 -19.18 2.29 1.92
CA PRO A 330 -20.63 2.37 1.98
C PRO A 330 -21.25 1.77 0.70
N VAL A 331 -22.33 1.01 0.88
CA VAL A 331 -23.19 0.56 -0.20
C VAL A 331 -24.59 1.13 -0.01
N VAL A 332 -25.26 1.47 -1.10
CA VAL A 332 -26.55 2.19 -1.09
C VAL A 332 -27.57 1.39 -1.88
N TRP A 333 -28.75 1.17 -1.33
CA TRP A 333 -29.87 0.61 -2.07
C TRP A 333 -31.19 1.24 -1.65
N GLY A 334 -31.88 1.87 -2.60
CA GLY A 334 -33.04 2.71 -2.31
C GLY A 334 -32.67 3.81 -1.32
N ASN A 335 -33.38 3.85 -0.19
CA ASN A 335 -33.12 4.81 0.90
C ASN A 335 -32.24 4.27 2.03
N ARG A 336 -31.53 3.16 1.81
CA ARG A 336 -30.68 2.53 2.85
C ARG A 336 -29.21 2.60 2.48
N VAL A 337 -28.37 2.82 3.48
CA VAL A 337 -26.91 2.72 3.40
C VAL A 337 -26.45 1.61 4.34
N PHE A 338 -25.59 0.72 3.84
CA PHE A 338 -25.02 -0.36 4.64
C PHE A 338 -23.50 -0.21 4.75
N VAL A 339 -23.00 -0.47 5.95
CA VAL A 339 -21.56 -0.53 6.27
C VAL A 339 -21.31 -1.65 7.27
N THR A 340 -20.07 -2.12 7.31
CA THR A 340 -19.61 -3.08 8.32
C THR A 340 -18.53 -2.49 9.20
N THR A 341 -18.47 -2.92 10.46
CA THR A 341 -17.47 -2.45 11.42
C THR A 341 -17.09 -3.55 12.42
N ALA A 342 -15.93 -3.43 13.05
CA ALA A 342 -15.52 -4.26 14.16
C ALA A 342 -15.28 -3.41 15.41
N VAL A 343 -15.95 -3.74 16.52
CA VAL A 343 -15.89 -2.99 17.77
C VAL A 343 -15.11 -3.80 18.81
N SER A 344 -13.96 -3.28 19.24
CA SER A 344 -13.13 -3.87 20.29
C SER A 344 -13.69 -3.59 21.69
N SER A 345 -13.62 -4.58 22.58
CA SER A 345 -13.89 -4.41 24.01
C SER A 345 -12.69 -3.82 24.78
N GLY A 346 -11.49 -3.84 24.17
CA GLY A 346 -10.24 -3.42 24.81
C GLY A 346 -9.66 -2.10 24.29
N GLN A 347 -10.21 -1.56 23.20
CA GLN A 347 -9.79 -0.29 22.60
C GLN A 347 -11.02 0.53 22.19
N THR A 348 -11.14 1.73 22.77
CA THR A 348 -12.24 2.65 22.49
C THR A 348 -11.99 3.54 21.26
N ASP A 349 -10.72 3.81 20.94
CA ASP A 349 -10.28 4.55 19.75
C ASP A 349 -9.07 3.86 19.11
N PRO A 350 -9.30 2.82 18.28
CA PRO A 350 -8.22 2.10 17.60
C PRO A 350 -7.57 2.98 16.54
N LYS A 351 -6.27 3.29 16.72
CA LYS A 351 -5.54 4.13 15.77
C LYS A 351 -5.09 3.35 14.55
N ILE A 352 -5.37 3.89 13.36
CA ILE A 352 -4.74 3.46 12.11
C ILE A 352 -3.48 4.27 11.85
N ARG A 353 -2.52 3.66 11.13
CA ARG A 353 -1.32 4.37 10.68
C ARG A 353 -1.49 4.78 9.22
N VAL A 354 -1.68 6.08 8.97
CA VAL A 354 -1.71 6.64 7.62
C VAL A 354 -0.29 6.93 7.09
N GLY A 355 -0.15 7.08 5.77
CA GLY A 355 1.10 7.46 5.09
C GLY A 355 1.78 6.31 4.35
N ASN A 356 2.86 6.63 3.62
CA ASN A 356 3.67 5.65 2.90
C ASN A 356 4.95 5.36 3.72
N TYR A 357 4.95 4.28 4.50
CA TYR A 357 6.01 4.00 5.46
C TYR A 357 6.66 2.61 5.34
N GLY A 358 6.21 1.76 4.40
CA GLY A 358 6.86 0.50 4.03
C GLY A 358 6.94 -0.57 5.13
N ASP A 359 6.21 -0.40 6.23
CA ASP A 359 6.20 -1.30 7.37
C ASP A 359 5.16 -2.40 7.14
N VAL A 360 5.54 -3.64 7.41
CA VAL A 360 4.74 -4.85 7.20
C VAL A 360 4.11 -5.37 8.50
N ALA A 361 4.34 -4.69 9.62
CA ALA A 361 3.92 -5.13 10.95
C ALA A 361 2.40 -5.36 11.06
N SER A 362 2.06 -6.42 11.79
CA SER A 362 0.71 -6.75 12.17
C SER A 362 0.34 -6.15 13.53
N VAL A 363 -0.95 -5.87 13.72
CA VAL A 363 -1.54 -5.52 15.00
C VAL A 363 -2.11 -6.78 15.63
N ASN A 364 -1.58 -7.15 16.79
CA ASN A 364 -2.10 -8.27 17.56
C ASN A 364 -3.31 -7.83 18.40
N ASP A 365 -4.50 -7.91 17.82
CA ASP A 365 -5.76 -7.58 18.48
C ASP A 365 -6.19 -8.73 19.41
N VAL A 366 -5.77 -8.69 20.67
CA VAL A 366 -6.02 -9.76 21.66
C VAL A 366 -7.33 -9.61 22.46
N SER A 367 -8.06 -8.52 22.24
CA SER A 367 -9.33 -8.25 22.93
C SER A 367 -10.52 -8.86 22.16
N LYS A 368 -11.63 -9.10 22.88
CA LYS A 368 -12.87 -9.48 22.21
C LYS A 368 -13.33 -8.36 21.29
N HIS A 369 -13.85 -8.74 20.13
CA HIS A 369 -14.45 -7.86 19.14
C HIS A 369 -15.88 -8.32 18.83
N THR A 370 -16.71 -7.40 18.40
CA THR A 370 -17.98 -7.71 17.72
C THR A 370 -17.90 -7.22 16.28
N TRP A 371 -18.21 -8.08 15.33
CA TRP A 371 -18.31 -7.74 13.91
C TRP A 371 -19.77 -7.45 13.60
N GLN A 372 -20.03 -6.26 13.06
CA GLN A 372 -21.37 -5.71 12.96
C GLN A 372 -21.68 -5.26 11.55
N VAL A 373 -22.95 -5.44 11.15
CA VAL A 373 -23.56 -4.83 9.97
C VAL A 373 -24.50 -3.74 10.45
N LEU A 374 -24.38 -2.54 9.88
CA LEU A 374 -25.24 -1.40 10.19
C LEU A 374 -26.05 -1.03 8.95
N CYS A 375 -27.31 -0.70 9.16
CA CYS A 375 -28.17 -0.07 8.17
C CYS A 375 -28.53 1.33 8.64
N LEU A 376 -28.31 2.32 7.77
CA LEU A 376 -28.66 3.70 8.00
C LEU A 376 -29.68 4.18 6.96
N ASP A 377 -30.51 5.14 7.35
CA ASP A 377 -31.30 5.90 6.40
C ASP A 377 -30.37 6.82 5.58
N ARG A 378 -30.48 6.78 4.25
CA ARG A 378 -29.61 7.52 3.33
C ARG A 378 -29.79 9.02 3.44
N ASP A 379 -30.99 9.49 3.75
CA ASP A 379 -31.34 10.91 3.68
C ASP A 379 -31.20 11.59 5.04
N SER A 380 -31.48 10.90 6.16
CA SER A 380 -31.30 11.42 7.52
C SER A 380 -29.97 11.05 8.18
N GLY A 381 -29.36 9.94 7.78
CA GLY A 381 -28.19 9.37 8.44
C GLY A 381 -28.51 8.61 9.74
N GLU A 382 -29.79 8.42 10.07
CA GLU A 382 -30.20 7.67 11.27
C GLU A 382 -29.82 6.19 11.13
N ILE A 383 -29.28 5.58 12.20
CA ILE A 383 -29.05 4.14 12.24
C ILE A 383 -30.39 3.45 12.47
N LEU A 384 -30.91 2.79 11.44
CA LEU A 384 -32.17 2.06 11.47
C LEU A 384 -32.04 0.76 12.26
N TRP A 385 -30.90 0.07 12.12
CA TRP A 385 -30.58 -1.10 12.92
C TRP A 385 -29.09 -1.44 12.86
N THR A 386 -28.64 -2.19 13.88
CA THR A 386 -27.32 -2.82 13.96
C THR A 386 -27.49 -4.31 14.24
N ARG A 387 -26.68 -5.15 13.60
CA ARG A 387 -26.65 -6.61 13.82
C ARG A 387 -25.23 -7.08 14.04
N THR A 388 -25.01 -7.80 15.15
CA THR A 388 -23.76 -8.53 15.38
C THR A 388 -23.79 -9.83 14.57
N ALA A 389 -22.81 -9.99 13.69
CA ALA A 389 -22.58 -11.21 12.92
C ALA A 389 -21.76 -12.23 13.72
N TYR A 390 -20.71 -11.75 14.39
CA TYR A 390 -19.80 -12.56 15.19
C TYR A 390 -19.32 -11.80 16.43
N GLU A 391 -19.02 -12.54 17.48
CA GLU A 391 -18.35 -12.04 18.69
C GLU A 391 -17.25 -13.01 19.09
N GLY A 392 -16.04 -12.50 19.31
CA GLY A 392 -14.90 -13.31 19.70
C GLY A 392 -13.59 -12.52 19.66
N VAL A 393 -12.49 -13.17 20.03
CA VAL A 393 -11.16 -12.63 19.74
C VAL A 393 -10.87 -12.86 18.24
N PRO A 394 -10.32 -11.88 17.50
CA PRO A 394 -9.95 -12.06 16.11
C PRO A 394 -9.11 -13.32 15.88
N LYS A 395 -9.49 -14.13 14.89
CA LYS A 395 -8.76 -15.38 14.58
C LYS A 395 -7.40 -15.13 13.94
N ILE A 396 -7.25 -13.97 13.30
CA ILE A 396 -6.03 -13.52 12.63
C ILE A 396 -5.72 -12.08 13.00
N LYS A 397 -4.45 -11.69 12.90
CA LYS A 397 -4.02 -10.30 13.02
C LYS A 397 -4.37 -9.53 11.74
N ARG A 398 -4.19 -8.21 11.80
CA ARG A 398 -4.38 -7.30 10.66
C ARG A 398 -3.18 -6.42 10.45
N HIS A 399 -3.06 -5.85 9.26
CA HIS A 399 -2.07 -4.81 8.99
C HIS A 399 -2.40 -3.51 9.76
N LEU A 400 -1.39 -2.67 10.05
CA LEU A 400 -1.55 -1.36 10.70
C LEU A 400 -2.48 -0.37 9.96
N LYS A 401 -2.63 -0.53 8.63
CA LYS A 401 -3.61 0.20 7.80
C LYS A 401 -4.98 -0.48 7.70
N GLY A 402 -5.06 -1.74 8.12
CA GLY A 402 -6.27 -2.55 8.02
C GLY A 402 -7.16 -2.39 9.24
N SER A 403 -8.34 -2.97 9.13
CA SER A 403 -9.31 -3.17 10.21
C SER A 403 -9.66 -4.66 10.30
N GLN A 404 -10.41 -5.05 11.32
CA GLN A 404 -11.02 -6.39 11.37
C GLN A 404 -12.30 -6.48 10.50
N ALA A 405 -12.72 -5.38 9.85
CA ALA A 405 -13.90 -5.29 8.99
C ALA A 405 -13.57 -4.52 7.68
N ASN A 406 -12.67 -5.08 6.87
CA ASN A 406 -12.22 -4.44 5.62
C ASN A 406 -13.20 -4.65 4.46
N CYS A 407 -13.86 -5.81 4.40
CA CYS A 407 -14.66 -6.19 3.25
C CYS A 407 -15.91 -5.33 3.14
N THR A 408 -16.16 -4.81 1.94
CA THR A 408 -17.39 -4.09 1.61
C THR A 408 -18.53 -5.09 1.43
N PRO A 409 -19.70 -4.92 2.05
CA PRO A 409 -20.83 -5.81 1.83
C PRO A 409 -21.37 -5.69 0.39
N ALA A 410 -22.12 -6.69 -0.07
CA ALA A 410 -22.84 -6.65 -1.34
C ALA A 410 -24.35 -6.76 -1.14
N VAL A 411 -25.14 -6.02 -1.91
CA VAL A 411 -26.60 -6.00 -1.82
C VAL A 411 -27.28 -6.08 -3.19
N ASP A 412 -28.47 -6.69 -3.25
CA ASP A 412 -29.29 -6.83 -4.47
C ASP A 412 -30.73 -6.30 -4.32
N GLY A 413 -31.03 -5.68 -3.18
CA GLY A 413 -32.36 -5.18 -2.81
C GLY A 413 -33.18 -6.11 -1.92
N ASN A 414 -32.79 -7.38 -1.81
CA ASN A 414 -33.42 -8.37 -0.93
C ASN A 414 -32.43 -8.93 0.08
N HIS A 415 -31.17 -9.07 -0.31
CA HIS A 415 -30.09 -9.70 0.43
C HIS A 415 -28.96 -8.71 0.72
N ILE A 416 -28.35 -8.86 1.89
CA ILE A 416 -27.12 -8.18 2.31
C ILE A 416 -26.11 -9.26 2.65
N VAL A 417 -25.05 -9.36 1.87
CA VAL A 417 -23.97 -10.32 2.12
C VAL A 417 -22.76 -9.58 2.68
N ALA A 418 -22.35 -9.95 3.90
CA ALA A 418 -21.21 -9.40 4.60
C ALA A 418 -20.16 -10.49 4.86
N CYS A 419 -18.93 -10.24 4.41
CA CYS A 419 -17.78 -11.09 4.70
C CYS A 419 -16.93 -10.43 5.79
N PHE A 420 -16.54 -11.21 6.80
CA PHE A 420 -15.64 -10.77 7.85
C PHE A 420 -14.35 -11.60 7.86
N GLY A 421 -13.94 -12.13 6.72
CA GLY A 421 -12.75 -12.98 6.62
C GLY A 421 -12.92 -14.29 7.39
N SER A 422 -11.97 -14.58 8.28
CA SER A 422 -11.94 -15.78 9.12
C SER A 422 -13.15 -15.88 10.07
N GLU A 423 -13.82 -14.76 10.35
CA GLU A 423 -15.02 -14.70 11.17
C GLU A 423 -16.28 -15.10 10.41
N GLY A 424 -16.21 -15.25 9.08
CA GLY A 424 -17.23 -15.92 8.26
C GLY A 424 -17.95 -15.02 7.26
N LEU A 425 -18.92 -15.63 6.58
CA LEU A 425 -19.78 -15.02 5.56
C LEU A 425 -21.23 -15.08 6.02
N TYR A 426 -21.93 -13.94 5.95
CA TYR A 426 -23.26 -13.77 6.52
C TYR A 426 -24.20 -13.16 5.51
N CYS A 427 -25.44 -13.65 5.47
CA CYS A 427 -26.50 -13.06 4.66
C CYS A 427 -27.68 -12.64 5.51
N TYR A 428 -28.14 -11.41 5.30
CA TYR A 428 -29.31 -10.83 5.94
C TYR A 428 -30.32 -10.38 4.89
N ASN A 429 -31.58 -10.21 5.29
CA ASN A 429 -32.50 -9.36 4.53
C ASN A 429 -32.35 -7.88 4.93
N PHE A 430 -33.10 -7.00 4.27
CA PHE A 430 -33.03 -5.55 4.47
C PHE A 430 -33.60 -5.07 5.83
N GLU A 431 -34.39 -5.90 6.50
CA GLU A 431 -34.86 -5.71 7.88
C GLU A 431 -33.82 -6.17 8.93
N GLY A 432 -32.67 -6.67 8.48
CA GLY A 432 -31.60 -7.15 9.34
C GLY A 432 -31.88 -8.52 9.97
N LYS A 433 -32.79 -9.32 9.39
CA LYS A 433 -32.98 -10.72 9.76
C LYS A 433 -31.87 -11.55 9.13
N LEU A 434 -31.12 -12.31 9.94
CA LEU A 434 -30.14 -13.28 9.45
C LEU A 434 -30.87 -14.38 8.68
N LEU A 435 -30.46 -14.63 7.44
CA LEU A 435 -30.98 -15.68 6.58
C LEU A 435 -30.11 -16.93 6.68
N TRP A 436 -28.79 -16.77 6.55
CA TRP A 436 -27.82 -17.83 6.73
C TRP A 436 -26.45 -17.27 7.12
N LYS A 437 -25.59 -18.16 7.65
CA LYS A 437 -24.18 -17.87 7.93
C LYS A 437 -23.30 -19.04 7.53
N ARG A 438 -22.05 -18.77 7.17
CA ARG A 438 -21.04 -19.74 6.78
C ARG A 438 -19.73 -19.47 7.51
N ASP A 439 -19.22 -20.52 8.15
CA ASP A 439 -17.83 -20.55 8.58
C ASP A 439 -16.96 -20.85 7.36
N LEU A 440 -16.00 -19.97 7.07
CA LEU A 440 -15.06 -20.11 5.97
C LEU A 440 -13.73 -20.75 6.42
N SER A 441 -13.67 -21.23 7.68
CA SER A 441 -12.44 -21.57 8.38
C SER A 441 -11.50 -20.36 8.50
N THR A 442 -10.27 -20.58 8.96
CA THR A 442 -9.28 -19.50 9.04
C THR A 442 -8.78 -19.17 7.65
N LEU A 443 -9.01 -17.93 7.21
CA LEU A 443 -8.50 -17.39 5.96
C LEU A 443 -7.12 -16.76 6.23
N ASP A 444 -6.08 -17.58 6.17
CA ASP A 444 -4.70 -17.13 6.32
C ASP A 444 -4.27 -16.32 5.09
N SER A 445 -4.24 -15.00 5.22
CA SER A 445 -3.74 -14.05 4.22
C SER A 445 -2.45 -13.37 4.70
N SER A 446 -1.52 -14.16 5.24
CA SER A 446 -0.23 -13.67 5.72
C SER A 446 0.68 -13.21 4.58
N PHE A 447 1.64 -12.35 4.89
CA PHE A 447 2.59 -11.86 3.91
C PHE A 447 3.38 -13.04 3.31
N SER A 448 3.42 -13.12 1.98
CA SER A 448 4.02 -14.25 1.25
C SER A 448 5.49 -14.51 1.61
N LEU A 449 6.24 -13.47 2.00
CA LEU A 449 7.65 -13.61 2.36
C LEU A 449 7.86 -13.95 3.85
N ASP A 450 6.87 -13.76 4.71
CA ASP A 450 6.94 -14.12 6.13
C ASP A 450 5.55 -14.23 6.76
N GLN A 451 5.16 -15.47 7.06
CA GLN A 451 3.84 -15.83 7.58
C GLN A 451 3.57 -15.32 9.01
N GLU A 452 4.55 -14.72 9.69
CA GLU A 452 4.29 -14.03 10.97
C GLU A 452 3.53 -12.71 10.80
N TYR A 453 3.60 -12.12 9.60
CA TYR A 453 2.95 -10.86 9.27
C TYR A 453 1.60 -11.12 8.59
N GLU A 454 0.58 -11.28 9.40
CA GLU A 454 -0.82 -11.34 8.94
C GLU A 454 -1.34 -9.94 8.63
N TRP A 455 -1.88 -9.72 7.44
CA TRP A 455 -2.42 -8.42 7.02
C TRP A 455 -3.94 -8.31 7.08
N GLY A 456 -4.63 -9.41 7.42
CA GLY A 456 -6.08 -9.51 7.45
C GLY A 456 -6.69 -9.67 6.06
N PHE A 457 -7.96 -10.06 6.00
CA PHE A 457 -8.68 -10.32 4.75
C PHE A 457 -9.42 -9.06 4.25
N ALA A 458 -9.49 -8.83 2.93
CA ALA A 458 -10.18 -7.64 2.37
C ALA A 458 -10.94 -7.84 1.05
N ASN A 459 -10.93 -9.04 0.47
CA ASN A 459 -11.62 -9.30 -0.80
C ASN A 459 -13.13 -9.28 -0.56
N SER A 460 -13.82 -8.33 -1.18
CA SER A 460 -15.25 -8.10 -0.97
C SER A 460 -16.09 -9.06 -1.82
N PRO A 461 -17.24 -9.56 -1.31
CA PRO A 461 -18.15 -10.37 -2.11
C PRO A 461 -18.79 -9.56 -3.24
N VAL A 462 -19.22 -10.25 -4.30
CA VAL A 462 -20.10 -9.69 -5.34
C VAL A 462 -21.31 -10.59 -5.55
N ILE A 463 -22.45 -10.00 -5.93
CA ILE A 463 -23.68 -10.74 -6.20
C ILE A 463 -23.94 -10.81 -7.70
N HIS A 464 -24.23 -12.01 -8.20
CA HIS A 464 -24.65 -12.24 -9.59
C HIS A 464 -25.54 -13.49 -9.71
N ASP A 465 -26.68 -13.36 -10.38
CA ASP A 465 -27.59 -14.47 -10.72
C ASP A 465 -27.83 -15.46 -9.55
N ASN A 466 -28.27 -14.94 -8.41
CA ASN A 466 -28.54 -15.67 -7.15
C ASN A 466 -27.31 -16.27 -6.44
N LEU A 467 -26.09 -15.90 -6.84
CA LEU A 467 -24.86 -16.30 -6.19
C LEU A 467 -24.18 -15.11 -5.50
N CYS A 468 -23.69 -15.34 -4.29
CA CYS A 468 -22.59 -14.57 -3.71
C CYS A 468 -21.27 -15.20 -4.17
N ILE A 469 -20.44 -14.44 -4.87
CA ILE A 469 -19.12 -14.86 -5.32
C ILE A 469 -18.06 -14.23 -4.42
N LEU A 470 -17.14 -15.06 -3.92
CA LEU A 470 -16.05 -14.64 -3.05
C LEU A 470 -14.72 -15.20 -3.55
N GLN A 471 -13.75 -14.30 -3.79
CA GLN A 471 -12.35 -14.63 -4.07
C GLN A 471 -11.58 -14.68 -2.74
N CYS A 472 -10.91 -15.79 -2.48
CA CYS A 472 -10.08 -16.02 -1.30
C CYS A 472 -8.66 -16.37 -1.75
N ASP A 473 -7.79 -15.37 -1.87
CA ASP A 473 -6.36 -15.59 -2.14
C ASP A 473 -5.60 -15.60 -0.81
N LEU A 474 -5.02 -16.73 -0.47
CA LEU A 474 -4.52 -17.12 0.84
C LEU A 474 -3.07 -17.64 0.75
N SER A 475 -2.42 -17.79 1.90
CA SER A 475 -1.07 -18.37 2.01
C SER A 475 -1.05 -19.81 1.46
N HIS A 476 -2.14 -20.54 1.70
CA HIS A 476 -2.37 -21.90 1.26
C HIS A 476 -3.85 -22.08 0.88
N ASP A 477 -4.13 -22.99 -0.04
CA ASP A 477 -5.49 -23.38 -0.44
C ASP A 477 -6.36 -22.22 -0.99
N SER A 478 -5.76 -21.28 -1.73
CA SER A 478 -6.47 -20.20 -2.42
C SER A 478 -7.60 -20.74 -3.31
N PHE A 479 -8.75 -20.07 -3.31
CA PHE A 479 -9.92 -20.47 -4.09
C PHE A 479 -10.82 -19.29 -4.46
N ILE A 480 -11.65 -19.48 -5.47
CA ILE A 480 -12.84 -18.66 -5.70
C ILE A 480 -14.06 -19.56 -5.62
N ALA A 481 -15.15 -19.09 -5.00
CA ALA A 481 -16.37 -19.88 -4.83
C ALA A 481 -17.63 -19.04 -5.05
N GLY A 482 -18.67 -19.72 -5.55
CA GLY A 482 -20.03 -19.23 -5.63
C GLY A 482 -20.89 -19.89 -4.55
N PHE A 483 -21.57 -19.08 -3.75
CA PHE A 483 -22.49 -19.51 -2.70
C PHE A 483 -23.91 -19.09 -3.05
N SER A 484 -24.89 -19.98 -2.91
CA SER A 484 -26.31 -19.66 -3.11
C SER A 484 -26.75 -18.56 -2.13
N LEU A 485 -27.47 -17.55 -2.61
CA LEU A 485 -28.07 -16.54 -1.73
C LEU A 485 -29.24 -17.09 -0.91
N GLU A 486 -29.84 -18.21 -1.32
CA GLU A 486 -31.00 -18.80 -0.64
C GLU A 486 -30.62 -19.39 0.72
N ASP A 487 -29.52 -20.12 0.78
CA ASP A 487 -29.14 -20.93 1.95
C ASP A 487 -27.62 -20.91 2.27
N GLY A 488 -26.83 -20.19 1.47
CA GLY A 488 -25.39 -20.12 1.58
C GLY A 488 -24.67 -21.38 1.10
N SER A 489 -25.33 -22.37 0.50
CA SER A 489 -24.70 -23.57 -0.08
C SER A 489 -23.63 -23.22 -1.10
N LYS A 490 -22.46 -23.86 -0.99
CA LYS A 490 -21.38 -23.71 -1.97
C LYS A 490 -21.80 -24.45 -3.25
N VAL A 491 -22.10 -23.69 -4.30
CA VAL A 491 -22.56 -24.19 -5.60
C VAL A 491 -21.38 -24.69 -6.42
N TRP A 492 -20.29 -23.93 -6.44
CA TRP A 492 -19.03 -24.30 -7.08
C TRP A 492 -17.85 -23.71 -6.31
N SER A 493 -16.67 -24.29 -6.54
CA SER A 493 -15.41 -23.87 -5.94
C SER A 493 -14.28 -24.20 -6.90
N THR A 494 -13.46 -23.21 -7.23
CA THR A 494 -12.33 -23.37 -8.15
C THR A 494 -11.05 -23.05 -7.40
N PRO A 495 -10.13 -24.03 -7.22
CA PRO A 495 -8.81 -23.79 -6.65
C PRO A 495 -8.03 -22.77 -7.47
N ARG A 496 -7.15 -22.02 -6.82
CA ARG A 496 -6.29 -21.01 -7.42
C ARG A 496 -4.85 -21.26 -6.99
N ASP A 497 -3.96 -21.35 -7.96
CA ASP A 497 -2.52 -21.24 -7.74
C ASP A 497 -2.19 -19.76 -7.53
N GLU A 498 -2.32 -19.31 -6.28
CA GLU A 498 -2.22 -17.89 -5.94
C GLU A 498 -1.70 -17.70 -4.51
N ILE A 499 -0.94 -16.63 -4.33
CA ILE A 499 -0.48 -16.15 -3.01
C ILE A 499 -1.42 -15.00 -2.54
N PRO A 500 -1.37 -14.59 -1.26
CA PRO A 500 -2.27 -13.56 -0.75
C PRO A 500 -2.34 -12.30 -1.62
N SER A 501 -3.59 -11.89 -1.87
CA SER A 501 -3.94 -10.70 -2.63
C SER A 501 -5.23 -10.11 -2.06
N TRP A 502 -5.39 -8.79 -2.14
CA TRP A 502 -6.52 -8.06 -1.54
C TRP A 502 -7.43 -7.41 -2.59
N SER A 503 -7.44 -7.99 -3.79
CA SER A 503 -8.24 -7.51 -4.91
C SER A 503 -9.63 -8.13 -4.91
N SER A 504 -10.66 -7.29 -4.97
CA SER A 504 -12.05 -7.78 -5.06
C SER A 504 -12.40 -8.16 -6.52
N PRO A 505 -13.16 -9.25 -6.73
CA PRO A 505 -13.60 -9.64 -8.07
C PRO A 505 -14.63 -8.65 -8.63
N VAL A 506 -14.81 -8.64 -9.95
CA VAL A 506 -15.85 -7.86 -10.61
C VAL A 506 -16.63 -8.70 -11.62
N ILE A 507 -17.92 -8.40 -11.78
CA ILE A 507 -18.76 -9.02 -12.81
C ILE A 507 -18.69 -8.17 -14.07
N TRP A 508 -18.14 -8.75 -15.13
CA TRP A 508 -17.99 -8.10 -16.42
C TRP A 508 -19.00 -8.66 -17.43
N LYS A 509 -20.03 -7.88 -17.72
CA LYS A 509 -20.97 -8.18 -18.81
C LYS A 509 -20.45 -7.50 -20.08
N ASN A 510 -19.87 -8.29 -20.98
CA ASN A 510 -19.35 -7.80 -22.27
C ASN A 510 -20.18 -8.32 -23.45
N SER A 511 -19.84 -7.93 -24.68
CA SER A 511 -20.56 -8.36 -25.88
C SER A 511 -20.50 -9.86 -26.18
N GLN A 512 -19.53 -10.58 -25.60
CA GLN A 512 -19.31 -12.01 -25.86
C GLN A 512 -19.97 -12.89 -24.80
N ARG A 513 -19.86 -12.52 -23.51
CA ARG A 513 -20.41 -13.27 -22.37
C ARG A 513 -20.31 -12.46 -21.07
N THR A 514 -20.85 -13.02 -19.98
CA THR A 514 -20.61 -12.53 -18.62
C THR A 514 -19.45 -13.29 -18.00
N GLU A 515 -18.54 -12.57 -17.35
CA GLU A 515 -17.35 -13.14 -16.70
C GLU A 515 -17.21 -12.62 -15.26
N ILE A 516 -16.69 -13.45 -14.36
CA ILE A 516 -16.09 -12.97 -13.11
C ILE A 516 -14.63 -12.68 -13.43
N VAL A 517 -14.18 -11.43 -13.31
CA VAL A 517 -12.77 -11.09 -13.50
C VAL A 517 -12.12 -10.90 -12.14
N THR A 518 -10.93 -11.49 -11.98
CA THR A 518 -10.10 -11.42 -10.77
C THR A 518 -8.72 -10.89 -11.12
N ASN A 519 -8.09 -10.20 -10.17
CA ASN A 519 -6.72 -9.73 -10.30
C ASN A 519 -5.95 -10.21 -9.06
N ALA A 520 -4.78 -10.79 -9.24
CA ALA A 520 -3.99 -11.31 -8.12
C ALA A 520 -2.49 -11.30 -8.45
N SER A 521 -1.68 -11.78 -7.51
CA SER A 521 -0.22 -11.63 -7.51
C SER A 521 0.49 -12.52 -8.52
N GLN A 522 -0.06 -13.70 -8.84
CA GLN A 522 0.45 -14.60 -9.89
C GLN A 522 -0.31 -14.42 -11.19
N PHE A 523 -1.65 -14.43 -11.16
CA PHE A 523 -2.46 -14.23 -12.36
C PHE A 523 -3.69 -13.36 -12.15
N ALA A 524 -4.00 -12.55 -13.16
CA ALA A 524 -5.38 -12.14 -13.40
C ALA A 524 -6.11 -13.24 -14.18
N ARG A 525 -7.37 -13.50 -13.84
CA ARG A 525 -8.15 -14.60 -14.43
C ARG A 525 -9.59 -14.17 -14.65
N ALA A 526 -10.25 -14.76 -15.64
CA ALA A 526 -11.71 -14.75 -15.72
C ALA A 526 -12.32 -16.12 -15.52
N TYR A 527 -13.55 -16.14 -15.01
CA TYR A 527 -14.33 -17.34 -14.76
C TYR A 527 -15.75 -17.21 -15.32
N ASP A 528 -16.31 -18.34 -15.73
CA ASP A 528 -17.74 -18.46 -15.98
C ASP A 528 -18.50 -18.34 -14.64
N PRO A 529 -19.43 -17.40 -14.49
CA PRO A 529 -20.08 -17.16 -13.20
C PRO A 529 -20.96 -18.31 -12.70
N LYS A 530 -21.47 -19.15 -13.60
CA LYS A 530 -22.41 -20.24 -13.26
C LYS A 530 -21.69 -21.49 -12.78
N THR A 531 -20.53 -21.77 -13.38
CA THR A 531 -19.80 -23.03 -13.18
C THR A 531 -18.50 -22.85 -12.40
N GLY A 532 -17.97 -21.62 -12.33
CA GLY A 532 -16.64 -21.35 -11.79
C GLY A 532 -15.50 -21.78 -12.71
N ALA A 533 -15.78 -22.23 -13.94
CA ALA A 533 -14.76 -22.67 -14.88
C ALA A 533 -13.89 -21.49 -15.31
N GLU A 534 -12.57 -21.66 -15.30
CA GLU A 534 -11.65 -20.63 -15.78
C GLU A 534 -11.76 -20.46 -17.30
N LEU A 535 -11.87 -19.22 -17.76
CA LEU A 535 -12.04 -18.84 -19.15
C LEU A 535 -10.72 -18.38 -19.78
N TRP A 536 -9.97 -17.54 -19.05
CA TRP A 536 -8.65 -17.08 -19.44
C TRP A 536 -7.79 -16.73 -18.22
N ARG A 537 -6.47 -16.73 -18.41
CA ARG A 537 -5.49 -16.27 -17.41
C ARG A 537 -4.39 -15.40 -18.02
N LEU A 538 -3.84 -14.51 -17.20
CA LEU A 538 -2.80 -13.54 -17.55
C LEU A 538 -1.74 -13.49 -16.43
N ALA A 539 -0.50 -13.90 -16.74
CA ALA A 539 0.64 -13.85 -15.84
C ALA A 539 1.35 -12.47 -15.82
N LYS A 540 2.60 -12.42 -15.34
CA LYS A 540 3.46 -11.21 -15.24
C LYS A 540 2.81 -10.12 -14.38
N LYS A 541 2.53 -10.51 -13.14
CA LYS A 541 1.84 -9.71 -12.12
C LYS A 541 2.81 -9.25 -11.03
N SER A 542 2.40 -8.24 -10.27
CA SER A 542 3.17 -7.75 -9.12
C SER A 542 2.66 -8.40 -7.84
N GLU A 543 3.56 -8.72 -6.92
CA GLU A 543 3.16 -9.21 -5.58
C GLU A 543 2.33 -8.20 -4.80
N ALA A 544 1.58 -8.71 -3.81
CA ALA A 544 0.63 -7.94 -3.00
C ALA A 544 -0.37 -7.14 -3.86
N THR A 545 -0.99 -7.80 -4.83
CA THR A 545 -1.97 -7.16 -5.71
C THR A 545 -3.22 -6.73 -4.91
N ILE A 546 -3.57 -5.45 -5.00
CA ILE A 546 -4.72 -4.82 -4.33
C ILE A 546 -5.76 -4.26 -5.32
N PRO A 547 -5.38 -3.61 -6.45
CA PRO A 547 -6.37 -3.01 -7.35
C PRO A 547 -7.36 -4.03 -7.92
N ALA A 548 -8.65 -3.71 -7.93
CA ALA A 548 -9.66 -4.51 -8.60
C ALA A 548 -9.55 -4.39 -10.14
N PRO A 549 -10.01 -5.38 -10.93
CA PRO A 549 -10.16 -5.19 -12.37
C PRO A 549 -11.08 -4.01 -12.71
N VAL A 550 -10.78 -3.30 -13.79
CA VAL A 550 -11.58 -2.13 -14.24
C VAL A 550 -12.26 -2.47 -15.55
N VAL A 551 -13.59 -2.55 -15.54
CA VAL A 551 -14.38 -3.02 -16.69
C VAL A 551 -14.93 -1.86 -17.50
N GLY A 552 -14.78 -1.94 -18.82
CA GLY A 552 -15.51 -1.17 -19.81
C GLY A 552 -16.49 -2.08 -20.59
N LYS A 553 -17.10 -1.56 -21.66
CA LYS A 553 -18.08 -2.35 -22.44
C LYS A 553 -17.48 -3.64 -23.02
N ASP A 554 -16.37 -3.53 -23.75
CA ASP A 554 -15.72 -4.67 -24.44
C ASP A 554 -14.20 -4.72 -24.19
N VAL A 555 -13.73 -4.00 -23.17
CA VAL A 555 -12.35 -4.03 -22.69
C VAL A 555 -12.35 -4.12 -21.17
N VAL A 556 -11.47 -4.95 -20.60
CA VAL A 556 -11.16 -4.95 -19.17
C VAL A 556 -9.70 -4.56 -18.97
N TYR A 557 -9.44 -3.70 -18.01
CA TYR A 557 -8.11 -3.23 -17.67
C TYR A 557 -7.65 -3.89 -16.38
N ILE A 558 -6.47 -4.50 -16.44
CA ILE A 558 -5.79 -5.12 -15.31
C ILE A 558 -4.57 -4.27 -14.96
N SER A 559 -4.50 -3.83 -13.70
CA SER A 559 -3.36 -3.09 -13.19
C SER A 559 -2.85 -3.65 -11.87
N SER A 560 -1.57 -3.51 -11.60
CA SER A 560 -0.99 -3.76 -10.28
C SER A 560 0.32 -2.96 -10.16
N GLY A 561 0.82 -2.68 -8.96
CA GLY A 561 1.79 -1.59 -8.78
C GLY A 561 2.87 -1.74 -7.72
N ASN A 562 3.30 -2.96 -7.39
CA ASN A 562 4.48 -3.16 -6.55
C ASN A 562 5.75 -3.40 -7.40
N ARG A 563 6.86 -2.72 -7.09
CA ARG A 563 8.12 -2.88 -7.84
C ARG A 563 8.59 -4.34 -7.76
N PRO A 564 9.23 -4.90 -8.81
CA PRO A 564 9.83 -4.21 -9.97
C PRO A 564 8.91 -3.93 -11.17
N ILE A 565 7.70 -4.50 -11.22
CA ILE A 565 6.77 -4.33 -12.35
C ILE A 565 5.49 -3.62 -11.94
N GLN A 566 5.00 -2.67 -12.75
CA GLN A 566 3.77 -1.95 -12.44
C GLN A 566 2.83 -1.98 -13.65
N PRO A 567 2.29 -3.17 -14.00
CA PRO A 567 1.58 -3.36 -15.25
C PRO A 567 0.26 -2.59 -15.31
N ILE A 568 -0.09 -2.16 -16.53
CA ILE A 568 -1.43 -1.75 -16.96
C ILE A 568 -1.68 -2.46 -18.29
N ILE A 569 -2.67 -3.34 -18.34
CA ILE A 569 -2.93 -4.20 -19.50
C ILE A 569 -4.41 -4.09 -19.88
N ALA A 570 -4.68 -3.76 -21.14
CA ALA A 570 -6.03 -3.69 -21.69
C ALA A 570 -6.36 -4.97 -22.47
N ILE A 571 -7.36 -5.71 -22.02
CA ILE A 571 -7.77 -7.02 -22.55
C ILE A 571 -9.12 -6.88 -23.24
N LYS A 572 -9.21 -7.36 -24.48
CA LYS A 572 -10.45 -7.39 -25.28
C LYS A 572 -11.39 -8.48 -24.78
N ALA A 573 -12.70 -8.23 -24.89
CA ALA A 573 -13.73 -9.24 -24.68
C ALA A 573 -13.53 -10.48 -25.56
N GLY A 574 -13.86 -11.66 -25.02
CA GLY A 574 -13.77 -12.94 -25.72
C GLY A 574 -12.42 -13.64 -25.64
N ALA A 575 -11.47 -13.11 -24.84
CA ALA A 575 -10.21 -13.79 -24.53
C ALA A 575 -10.43 -15.24 -24.06
N ALA A 576 -9.54 -16.16 -24.42
CA ALA A 576 -9.66 -17.57 -24.00
C ALA A 576 -8.28 -18.20 -23.80
N GLY A 577 -8.16 -19.07 -22.80
CA GLY A 577 -6.91 -19.75 -22.46
C GLY A 577 -5.86 -18.85 -21.82
N ASP A 578 -4.59 -19.23 -21.93
CA ASP A 578 -3.48 -18.40 -21.46
C ASP A 578 -3.21 -17.26 -22.45
N ILE A 579 -3.45 -16.03 -22.01
CA ILE A 579 -3.27 -14.81 -22.81
C ILE A 579 -2.01 -14.03 -22.42
N SER A 580 -1.10 -14.64 -21.66
CA SER A 580 0.13 -14.02 -21.18
C SER A 580 1.02 -13.54 -22.33
N LEU A 581 1.57 -12.34 -22.18
CA LEU A 581 2.57 -11.79 -23.09
C LEU A 581 3.90 -12.53 -22.91
N LYS A 582 4.52 -12.96 -24.01
CA LYS A 582 5.89 -13.49 -23.98
C LYS A 582 6.90 -12.37 -23.76
N ASP A 583 8.16 -12.73 -23.58
CA ASP A 583 9.19 -11.72 -23.33
C ASP A 583 9.34 -10.76 -24.51
N LYS A 584 9.34 -9.47 -24.21
CA LYS A 584 9.36 -8.35 -25.17
C LYS A 584 8.09 -8.15 -26.01
N GLU A 585 7.04 -8.96 -25.81
CA GLU A 585 5.73 -8.70 -26.42
C GLU A 585 4.98 -7.61 -25.63
N GLU A 586 4.34 -6.69 -26.35
CA GLU A 586 3.49 -5.64 -25.76
C GLU A 586 1.99 -5.89 -26.02
N THR A 587 1.65 -6.71 -27.01
CA THR A 587 0.28 -7.04 -27.43
C THR A 587 0.18 -8.47 -27.96
N ASN A 588 -1.04 -9.00 -28.04
CA ASN A 588 -1.37 -10.25 -28.72
C ASN A 588 -2.85 -10.21 -29.18
N ALA A 589 -3.42 -11.33 -29.61
CA ALA A 589 -4.81 -11.39 -30.09
C ALA A 589 -5.86 -10.92 -29.06
N SER A 590 -5.55 -11.03 -27.76
CA SER A 590 -6.45 -10.65 -26.66
C SER A 590 -6.07 -9.32 -26.00
N ILE A 591 -4.82 -8.85 -26.15
CA ILE A 591 -4.29 -7.66 -25.47
C ILE A 591 -4.15 -6.51 -26.48
N ILE A 592 -4.91 -5.43 -26.24
CA ILE A 592 -4.98 -4.24 -27.09
C ILE A 592 -3.72 -3.40 -26.95
N TRP A 593 -3.29 -3.19 -25.71
CA TRP A 593 -2.07 -2.50 -25.35
C TRP A 593 -1.66 -2.91 -23.94
N SER A 594 -0.36 -2.78 -23.65
CA SER A 594 0.17 -2.96 -22.30
C SER A 594 1.24 -1.93 -21.98
N LYS A 595 1.38 -1.63 -20.70
CA LYS A 595 2.50 -0.90 -20.11
C LYS A 595 2.98 -1.68 -18.91
N MET A 596 4.30 -1.75 -18.72
CA MET A 596 4.89 -2.41 -17.54
C MET A 596 5.26 -1.42 -16.42
N ARG A 597 4.85 -0.15 -16.57
CA ARG A 597 5.02 0.93 -15.59
C ARG A 597 3.74 1.75 -15.48
N GLY A 598 3.53 2.35 -14.31
CA GLY A 598 2.43 3.30 -14.05
C GLY A 598 1.20 2.69 -13.37
N GLY A 599 1.14 1.36 -13.22
CA GLY A 599 0.11 0.70 -12.41
C GLY A 599 0.18 1.11 -10.94
N PRO A 600 -0.94 1.43 -10.27
CA PRO A 600 -0.95 1.82 -8.87
C PRO A 600 -0.84 0.62 -7.92
N TYR A 601 -0.30 0.84 -6.72
CA TYR A 601 -0.17 -0.22 -5.72
C TYR A 601 -1.48 -0.48 -4.98
N MET A 602 -2.11 0.55 -4.38
CA MET A 602 -3.37 0.36 -3.61
C MET A 602 -4.63 0.85 -4.34
N PRO A 603 -4.73 2.12 -4.83
CA PRO A 603 -5.98 2.61 -5.40
C PRO A 603 -6.33 1.88 -6.70
N THR A 604 -7.57 1.41 -6.84
CA THR A 604 -8.05 0.86 -8.11
C THR A 604 -8.19 1.99 -9.15
N PRO A 605 -7.62 1.87 -10.36
CA PRO A 605 -7.83 2.85 -11.43
C PRO A 605 -9.30 3.08 -11.78
N ILE A 606 -9.58 4.14 -12.53
CA ILE A 606 -10.93 4.42 -13.02
C ILE A 606 -10.94 4.65 -14.53
N LEU A 607 -11.86 3.97 -15.20
CA LEU A 607 -12.20 4.21 -16.60
C LEU A 607 -13.38 5.17 -16.62
N TYR A 608 -13.19 6.36 -17.17
CA TYR A 608 -14.24 7.36 -17.32
C TYR A 608 -14.28 7.87 -18.75
N LYS A 609 -15.35 7.51 -19.47
CA LYS A 609 -15.50 7.76 -20.91
C LYS A 609 -14.29 7.20 -21.67
N ASP A 610 -13.60 8.04 -22.44
CA ASP A 610 -12.47 7.64 -23.29
C ASP A 610 -11.12 7.60 -22.56
N TYR A 611 -11.10 7.83 -21.24
CA TYR A 611 -9.87 8.00 -20.47
C TYR A 611 -9.77 7.00 -19.31
N PHE A 612 -8.57 6.50 -19.11
CA PHE A 612 -8.18 5.62 -18.01
C PHE A 612 -7.24 6.38 -17.06
N TYR A 613 -7.59 6.45 -15.79
CA TYR A 613 -6.87 7.23 -14.79
C TYR A 613 -6.25 6.33 -13.73
N THR A 614 -4.95 6.50 -13.47
CA THR A 614 -4.25 5.87 -12.35
C THR A 614 -3.87 6.91 -11.31
N CYS A 615 -4.02 6.57 -10.03
CA CYS A 615 -3.55 7.38 -8.91
C CYS A 615 -2.52 6.58 -8.12
N SER A 616 -1.27 7.04 -8.08
CA SER A 616 -0.27 6.43 -7.21
C SER A 616 -0.62 6.65 -5.73
N ASN A 617 -0.05 5.83 -4.86
CA ASN A 617 -0.19 6.00 -3.41
C ASN A 617 0.35 7.33 -2.90
N SER A 618 1.14 8.06 -3.69
CA SER A 618 1.66 9.39 -3.33
C SER A 618 0.87 10.54 -3.98
N GLY A 619 -0.23 10.26 -4.68
CA GLY A 619 -1.08 11.29 -5.29
C GLY A 619 -0.60 11.79 -6.65
N VAL A 620 0.13 10.97 -7.40
CA VAL A 620 0.41 11.22 -8.83
C VAL A 620 -0.74 10.64 -9.65
N LEU A 621 -1.47 11.51 -10.34
CA LEU A 621 -2.53 11.16 -11.28
C LEU A 621 -1.97 11.12 -12.70
N ALA A 622 -2.06 9.96 -13.34
CA ALA A 622 -1.83 9.84 -14.78
C ALA A 622 -3.15 9.60 -15.50
N CYS A 623 -3.31 10.22 -16.67
CA CYS A 623 -4.43 10.02 -17.57
C CYS A 623 -3.93 9.40 -18.87
N TYR A 624 -4.59 8.32 -19.29
CA TYR A 624 -4.30 7.62 -20.53
C TYR A 624 -5.54 7.63 -21.42
N GLU A 625 -5.36 7.76 -22.73
CA GLU A 625 -6.41 7.39 -23.69
C GLU A 625 -6.69 5.88 -23.54
N ALA A 626 -7.92 5.54 -23.18
CA ALA A 626 -8.27 4.17 -22.79
C ALA A 626 -8.11 3.17 -23.95
N ALA A 627 -8.35 3.63 -25.19
CA ALA A 627 -8.26 2.79 -26.38
C ALA A 627 -6.81 2.41 -26.76
N THR A 628 -5.83 3.28 -26.47
CA THR A 628 -4.46 3.16 -26.99
C THR A 628 -3.39 3.06 -25.91
N GLY A 629 -3.70 3.45 -24.67
CA GLY A 629 -2.74 3.59 -23.60
C GLY A 629 -1.84 4.82 -23.74
N LYS A 630 -2.11 5.74 -24.67
CA LYS A 630 -1.33 6.97 -24.81
C LYS A 630 -1.48 7.86 -23.57
N GLU A 631 -0.37 8.24 -22.94
CA GLU A 631 -0.41 9.16 -21.80
C GLU A 631 -0.78 10.57 -22.28
N MET A 632 -1.83 11.14 -21.68
CA MET A 632 -2.33 12.49 -21.97
C MET A 632 -1.68 13.51 -21.05
N TYR A 633 -1.61 13.19 -19.76
CA TYR A 633 -0.88 13.97 -18.76
C TYR A 633 -0.49 13.07 -17.58
N LYS A 634 0.47 13.54 -16.80
CA LYS A 634 0.86 12.97 -15.52
C LYS A 634 1.19 14.10 -14.55
N GLU A 635 0.32 14.28 -13.58
CA GLU A 635 0.33 15.45 -12.69
C GLU A 635 0.16 15.04 -11.24
N ARG A 636 0.64 15.89 -10.34
CA ARG A 636 0.43 15.67 -8.91
C ARG A 636 -0.85 16.34 -8.47
N MET A 637 -1.74 15.59 -7.82
CA MET A 637 -2.96 16.14 -7.23
C MET A 637 -2.75 16.79 -5.86
N GLY A 638 -1.64 16.47 -5.18
CA GLY A 638 -1.43 16.79 -3.77
C GLY A 638 -1.88 15.64 -2.85
N GLY A 639 -2.00 15.88 -1.55
CA GLY A 639 -2.21 14.83 -0.54
C GLY A 639 -0.92 14.07 -0.21
N ILE A 640 -0.90 13.34 0.90
CA ILE A 640 0.29 12.60 1.34
C ILE A 640 0.20 11.14 0.91
N SER A 641 -0.95 10.51 1.14
CA SER A 641 -1.17 9.11 0.77
C SER A 641 -2.58 8.81 0.29
N TYR A 642 -2.71 7.80 -0.58
CA TYR A 642 -3.98 7.35 -1.16
C TYR A 642 -4.11 5.83 -1.08
N THR A 643 -5.23 5.38 -0.52
CA THR A 643 -5.64 3.96 -0.50
C THR A 643 -7.03 3.78 -1.12
N ALA A 644 -7.97 4.68 -0.79
CA ALA A 644 -9.29 4.69 -1.38
C ALA A 644 -9.24 4.80 -2.91
N SER A 645 -10.09 4.05 -3.60
CA SER A 645 -10.20 4.13 -5.05
C SER A 645 -11.03 5.35 -5.46
N PRO A 646 -10.73 6.01 -6.59
CA PRO A 646 -11.57 7.07 -7.11
C PRO A 646 -12.96 6.60 -7.55
N VAL A 647 -13.89 7.54 -7.47
CA VAL A 647 -15.23 7.47 -8.08
C VAL A 647 -15.45 8.66 -8.99
N ALA A 648 -16.41 8.57 -9.92
CA ALA A 648 -16.66 9.61 -10.90
C ALA A 648 -18.16 9.82 -11.17
N ALA A 649 -18.50 11.07 -11.44
CA ALA A 649 -19.83 11.48 -11.88
C ALA A 649 -19.74 12.85 -12.57
N ASP A 650 -20.53 13.03 -13.62
CA ASP A 650 -20.81 14.32 -14.27
C ASP A 650 -19.55 15.10 -14.67
N GLY A 651 -18.57 14.39 -15.24
CA GLY A 651 -17.31 14.95 -15.72
C GLY A 651 -16.28 15.20 -14.62
N ARG A 652 -16.46 14.63 -13.43
CA ARG A 652 -15.61 14.86 -12.25
C ARG A 652 -15.15 13.55 -11.64
N LEU A 653 -13.90 13.53 -11.19
CA LEU A 653 -13.25 12.44 -10.49
C LEU A 653 -13.01 12.86 -9.04
N TYR A 654 -13.31 11.98 -8.09
CA TYR A 654 -13.18 12.22 -6.65
C TYR A 654 -12.12 11.29 -6.07
N PHE A 655 -11.04 11.86 -5.51
CA PHE A 655 -9.94 11.11 -4.91
C PHE A 655 -9.84 11.42 -3.42
N CYS A 656 -9.95 10.40 -2.56
CA CYS A 656 -9.81 10.55 -1.12
C CYS A 656 -8.37 10.24 -0.68
N SER A 657 -7.69 11.20 -0.08
CA SER A 657 -6.43 10.95 0.62
C SER A 657 -6.69 10.28 1.97
N GLU A 658 -5.71 9.53 2.47
CA GLU A 658 -5.80 8.89 3.79
C GLU A 658 -5.95 9.91 4.92
N GLN A 659 -5.49 11.15 4.70
CA GLN A 659 -5.58 12.26 5.64
C GLN A 659 -6.98 12.89 5.71
N GLY A 660 -7.93 12.42 4.90
CA GLY A 660 -9.30 12.95 4.90
C GLY A 660 -9.51 14.15 4.00
N GLU A 661 -8.64 14.37 3.02
CA GLU A 661 -8.87 15.37 1.98
C GLU A 661 -9.49 14.69 0.76
N ILE A 662 -10.64 15.17 0.28
CA ILE A 662 -11.21 14.74 -0.99
C ILE A 662 -10.90 15.77 -2.06
N ARG A 663 -10.20 15.33 -3.10
CA ARG A 663 -9.78 16.16 -4.23
C ARG A 663 -10.68 15.90 -5.43
N VAL A 664 -11.23 16.96 -5.99
CA VAL A 664 -12.11 16.89 -7.16
C VAL A 664 -11.33 17.33 -8.37
N VAL A 665 -11.19 16.44 -9.35
CA VAL A 665 -10.47 16.69 -10.60
C VAL A 665 -11.45 16.62 -11.76
N LYS A 666 -11.34 17.55 -12.70
CA LYS A 666 -12.12 17.48 -13.94
C LYS A 666 -11.63 16.32 -14.81
N ALA A 667 -12.55 15.51 -15.30
CA ALA A 667 -12.22 14.48 -16.27
C ALA A 667 -11.93 15.11 -17.63
N GLY A 668 -10.88 14.60 -18.30
CA GLY A 668 -10.48 15.02 -19.64
C GLY A 668 -9.02 14.73 -19.94
N LYS A 669 -8.57 15.27 -21.08
CA LYS A 669 -7.19 15.21 -21.58
C LYS A 669 -6.22 16.19 -20.91
N GLU A 670 -6.72 17.13 -20.12
CA GLU A 670 -5.95 18.16 -19.43
C GLU A 670 -6.23 18.06 -17.93
N PHE A 671 -5.18 18.19 -17.12
CA PHE A 671 -5.31 18.18 -15.68
C PHE A 671 -5.92 19.50 -15.17
N GLU A 672 -6.97 19.39 -14.38
CA GLU A 672 -7.59 20.53 -13.73
C GLU A 672 -8.14 20.11 -12.35
N LEU A 673 -7.47 20.57 -11.28
CA LEU A 673 -7.92 20.40 -9.90
C LEU A 673 -8.98 21.45 -9.56
N LEU A 674 -10.21 21.00 -9.37
CA LEU A 674 -11.39 21.84 -9.12
C LEU A 674 -11.53 22.23 -7.64
N ALA A 675 -11.26 21.29 -6.73
CA ALA A 675 -11.42 21.51 -5.29
C ALA A 675 -10.57 20.55 -4.43
N VAL A 676 -10.32 20.97 -3.19
CA VAL A 676 -9.72 20.17 -2.11
C VAL A 676 -10.57 20.39 -0.86
N ASN A 677 -11.23 19.34 -0.38
CA ASN A 677 -12.20 19.44 0.70
C ASN A 677 -11.78 18.56 1.90
N PRO A 678 -11.39 19.14 3.05
CA PRO A 678 -11.04 18.38 4.24
C PRO A 678 -12.28 17.88 4.99
N LEU A 679 -12.20 16.68 5.58
CA LEU A 679 -13.22 16.09 6.46
C LEU A 679 -12.85 16.10 7.95
N ASP A 680 -11.62 16.50 8.29
CA ASP A 680 -11.06 16.44 9.64
C ASP A 680 -11.10 15.02 10.29
N ASP A 681 -11.04 13.97 9.47
CA ASP A 681 -10.96 12.57 9.91
C ASP A 681 -10.31 11.70 8.83
N PHE A 682 -9.68 10.59 9.19
CA PHE A 682 -8.96 9.74 8.23
C PHE A 682 -9.90 8.95 7.32
N VAL A 683 -9.52 8.77 6.05
CA VAL A 683 -10.36 8.08 5.05
C VAL A 683 -9.59 6.97 4.36
N MET A 684 -10.01 5.73 4.61
CA MET A 684 -9.47 4.54 3.93
C MET A 684 -10.46 3.96 2.91
N ALA A 685 -11.75 4.23 3.09
CA ALA A 685 -12.82 3.65 2.30
C ALA A 685 -13.09 4.44 1.01
N THR A 686 -13.41 3.70 -0.05
CA THR A 686 -13.89 4.29 -1.31
C THR A 686 -15.31 4.83 -1.09
N PRO A 687 -15.61 6.09 -1.45
CA PRO A 687 -16.94 6.65 -1.25
C PRO A 687 -17.98 6.05 -2.20
N ALA A 688 -19.26 6.22 -1.89
CA ALA A 688 -20.37 5.92 -2.77
C ALA A 688 -21.01 7.22 -3.29
N ILE A 689 -21.64 7.18 -4.46
CA ILE A 689 -22.40 8.29 -5.00
C ILE A 689 -23.85 7.85 -5.21
N SER A 690 -24.79 8.60 -4.64
CA SER A 690 -26.22 8.39 -4.87
C SER A 690 -27.01 9.66 -4.54
N ASN A 691 -28.02 9.97 -5.35
CA ASN A 691 -29.02 11.00 -5.06
C ASN A 691 -28.44 12.38 -4.70
N GLY A 692 -27.49 12.91 -5.47
CA GLY A 692 -26.91 14.23 -5.20
C GLY A 692 -25.84 14.24 -4.11
N ALA A 693 -25.52 13.07 -3.53
CA ALA A 693 -24.59 12.98 -2.41
C ALA A 693 -23.38 12.10 -2.72
N LEU A 694 -22.23 12.53 -2.18
CA LEU A 694 -21.06 11.69 -1.95
C LEU A 694 -21.14 11.16 -0.52
N ILE A 695 -21.30 9.84 -0.36
CA ILE A 695 -21.37 9.18 0.94
C ILE A 695 -19.99 8.62 1.27
N VAL A 696 -19.39 9.11 2.35
CA VAL A 696 -17.99 8.86 2.70
C VAL A 696 -17.88 8.20 4.07
N ARG A 697 -17.15 7.09 4.15
CA ARG A 697 -16.78 6.45 5.42
C ARG A 697 -15.39 6.92 5.84
N SER A 698 -15.32 7.77 6.86
CA SER A 698 -14.08 8.08 7.57
C SER A 698 -13.90 7.11 8.74
N GLN A 699 -12.78 7.17 9.47
CA GLN A 699 -12.51 6.28 10.60
C GLN A 699 -13.67 6.28 11.61
N HIS A 700 -14.14 7.46 12.01
CA HIS A 700 -15.11 7.60 13.09
C HIS A 700 -16.55 7.81 12.60
N PHE A 701 -16.74 8.27 11.37
CA PHE A 701 -18.03 8.73 10.91
C PHE A 701 -18.41 8.16 9.54
N LEU A 702 -19.71 8.17 9.26
CA LEU A 702 -20.26 8.14 7.93
C LEU A 702 -20.81 9.53 7.61
N TRP A 703 -20.51 10.04 6.43
CA TRP A 703 -20.87 11.38 5.98
C TRP A 703 -21.75 11.29 4.74
N SER A 704 -22.69 12.22 4.58
CA SER A 704 -23.38 12.47 3.31
C SER A 704 -23.17 13.92 2.92
N LEU A 705 -22.42 14.11 1.82
CA LEU A 705 -21.97 15.41 1.34
C LEU A 705 -22.75 15.77 0.08
N GLY A 706 -23.52 16.84 0.14
CA GLY A 706 -24.41 17.31 -0.93
C GLY A 706 -25.41 18.33 -0.41
N GLY A 707 -26.04 19.09 -1.31
CA GLY A 707 -27.17 19.95 -0.97
C GLY A 707 -28.37 19.11 -0.52
N LYS A 708 -29.17 19.65 0.41
CA LYS A 708 -30.46 19.05 0.80
C LYS A 708 -31.51 19.21 -0.29
#